data_AF-A0A944TDN2-F1
#
_entry.id   AF-A0A944TDN2-F1
#
_cell.length_a   1.000
_cell.length_b   1.000
_cell.length_c   1.000
_cell.angle_alpha   90.00
_cell.angle_beta   90.00
_cell.angle_gamma   90.00
#
_symmetry.space_group_name_H-M   'P 1'
#
loop_
_entity.id
_entity.type
_entity.pdbx_description
1 polymer ?
#
loop_
_entity_poly.entity_id
_entity_poly.type
_entity_poly.pdbx_seq_one_letter_code
_entity_poly.pdbx_strand_id
1 'polypeptide(L)'
;MPWPALQTALDGHGSAAAALDAGDYYAAFVLAREEGEAELEAVALLMCGWVEKALGDLERLPVQHAATRSYMEFGRWCLSDEDLASHKTRLLLIAGTHTERGIPDAPAGPFEIQSLILARDQKAPTALEIIDQSALPDAIILFDVYGPRVPEGIFDLGVPVIFWTYDFDFHIPSQYEDLARADIILCASVGERYPLQRIYPGRVATFPAHDIYTDPARFSGSSGARNIDLVHTGISFSPMMRGKAQFLFEQAIQDDETLDIRLVQGYLDIDDYRDLIGRARKIAVVDRLTGGLPTRAMDAACAGGAILSPAGVGAHELLRLAGVNIGEADAAPDSEAAERNLRQIFPPSPEREFRFLKFCLFQSAFLKDNIRFTDQQPAPNLPIQVRSEHTSACRAAVSLIHSFVAKPLDDGIRMQLAKLIEAAAEYETSVPLNFNLARYLWAIDDKPAAIRLFERLCQTEAEGRFDPALDDIRIHLLPVPVELTPYEVYFGALAHDLADGEAAAPRARRVIAASAHCFMGLDHLQEERWQAGIKSLDQALTLCPDHFPAARLRARALFAADQPPEIVLDAVYAAVRLYAPHLTGLLPIAATCHQTLDDDAGALALVKSWCYFASRVRWLNPEEHPIPDETWNAVTPYLDRLPGGLAAKIPALQQDGGGVIKS
;
A
#
# COMPACT_ATOMS: atom_id res chain seq x y z
N MET A 1 10.52 5.99 3.54
CA MET A 1 9.59 6.23 4.66
C MET A 1 8.21 6.49 4.08
N PRO A 2 7.14 5.99 4.71
CA PRO A 2 5.78 6.28 4.29
C PRO A 2 5.50 7.79 4.38
N TRP A 3 4.72 8.33 3.43
CA TRP A 3 4.24 9.70 3.45
C TRP A 3 2.71 9.71 3.66
N PRO A 4 2.17 10.62 4.49
CA PRO A 4 2.92 11.53 5.37
C PRO A 4 3.62 10.76 6.50
N ALA A 5 4.64 11.37 7.11
CA ALA A 5 5.13 10.88 8.39
C ALA A 5 4.05 11.05 9.46
N LEU A 6 4.01 10.16 10.47
CA LEU A 6 2.98 10.21 11.52
C LEU A 6 2.89 11.59 12.16
N GLN A 7 4.03 12.13 12.58
CA GLN A 7 4.10 13.44 13.22
C GLN A 7 3.51 14.54 12.34
N THR A 8 3.77 14.53 11.03
CA THR A 8 3.19 15.51 10.10
C THR A 8 1.67 15.43 10.05
N ALA A 9 1.10 14.24 10.17
CA ALA A 9 -0.35 14.08 10.24
C ALA A 9 -0.92 14.52 11.59
N LEU A 10 -0.24 14.23 12.71
CA LEU A 10 -0.61 14.69 14.06
C LEU A 10 -0.59 16.23 14.15
N ASP A 11 0.52 16.84 13.73
CA ASP A 11 0.71 18.29 13.73
C ASP A 11 -0.36 19.01 12.89
N GLY A 12 -0.87 18.34 11.85
CA GLY A 12 -1.91 18.87 10.97
C GLY A 12 -3.27 19.11 11.64
N HIS A 13 -3.52 18.50 12.80
CA HIS A 13 -4.76 18.69 13.57
C HIS A 13 -4.65 19.78 14.63
N GLY A 14 -3.47 19.95 15.23
CA GLY A 14 -3.19 20.92 16.27
C GLY A 14 -3.73 20.59 17.67
N SER A 15 -4.76 19.75 17.81
CA SER A 15 -5.21 19.21 19.10
C SER A 15 -5.95 17.87 18.99
N ALA A 16 -6.07 17.15 20.11
CA ALA A 16 -6.82 15.90 20.19
C ALA A 16 -8.31 16.07 19.84
N ALA A 17 -8.94 17.15 20.33
CA ALA A 17 -10.35 17.46 20.04
C ALA A 17 -10.58 17.73 18.54
N ALA A 18 -9.66 18.46 17.89
CA ALA A 18 -9.73 18.72 16.46
C ALA A 18 -9.56 17.43 15.64
N ALA A 19 -8.61 16.57 16.03
CA ALA A 19 -8.43 15.25 15.39
C ALA A 19 -9.68 14.37 15.53
N LEU A 20 -10.32 14.38 16.71
CA LEU A 20 -11.53 13.61 16.99
C LEU A 20 -12.71 14.05 16.12
N ASP A 21 -12.96 15.35 16.03
CA ASP A 21 -14.02 15.92 15.18
C ASP A 21 -13.77 15.66 13.70
N ALA A 22 -12.51 15.72 13.29
CA ALA A 22 -12.08 15.46 11.93
C ALA A 22 -12.22 13.97 11.54
N GLY A 23 -12.46 13.07 12.51
CA GLY A 23 -12.61 11.63 12.29
C GLY A 23 -11.30 10.85 12.29
N ASP A 24 -10.21 11.44 12.81
CA ASP A 24 -8.89 10.84 12.89
C ASP A 24 -8.64 10.25 14.29
N TYR A 25 -9.25 9.10 14.56
CA TYR A 25 -9.39 8.60 15.93
C TYR A 25 -8.08 8.11 16.54
N TYR A 26 -7.17 7.55 15.72
CA TYR A 26 -5.85 7.19 16.24
C TYR A 26 -4.99 8.42 16.52
N ALA A 27 -5.03 9.45 15.66
CA ALA A 27 -4.36 10.72 15.94
C ALA A 27 -4.91 11.37 17.21
N ALA A 28 -6.24 11.39 17.37
CA ALA A 28 -6.90 11.90 18.57
C ALA A 28 -6.45 11.17 19.84
N PHE A 29 -6.31 9.83 19.77
CA PHE A 29 -5.82 9.03 20.89
C PHE A 29 -4.39 9.39 21.29
N VAL A 30 -3.48 9.52 20.31
CA VAL A 30 -2.08 9.89 20.57
C VAL A 30 -1.99 11.29 21.16
N LEU A 31 -2.64 12.27 20.52
CA LEU A 31 -2.64 13.67 20.99
C LEU A 31 -3.27 13.82 22.37
N ALA A 32 -4.39 13.13 22.66
CA ALA A 32 -5.04 13.23 23.98
C ALA A 32 -4.12 12.77 25.11
N ARG A 33 -3.28 11.75 24.86
CA ARG A 33 -2.28 11.27 25.83
C ARG A 33 -1.15 12.26 26.04
N GLU A 34 -0.69 12.90 24.98
CA GLU A 34 0.33 13.96 25.04
C GLU A 34 -0.19 15.19 25.77
N GLU A 35 -1.47 15.54 25.56
CA GLU A 35 -2.15 16.67 26.19
C GLU A 35 -2.59 16.37 27.64
N GLY A 36 -2.71 15.09 28.03
CA GLY A 36 -3.20 14.68 29.34
C GLY A 36 -4.73 14.74 29.49
N GLU A 37 -5.47 14.68 28.38
CA GLU A 37 -6.93 14.81 28.31
C GLU A 37 -7.63 13.45 28.39
N ALA A 38 -7.85 12.94 29.61
CA ALA A 38 -8.36 11.59 29.85
C ALA A 38 -9.76 11.32 29.25
N GLU A 39 -10.65 12.33 29.20
CA GLU A 39 -11.98 12.19 28.57
C GLU A 39 -11.84 11.97 27.06
N LEU A 40 -11.02 12.78 26.38
CA LEU A 40 -10.76 12.66 24.94
C LEU A 40 -10.01 11.38 24.60
N GLU A 41 -9.04 10.99 25.43
CA GLU A 41 -8.31 9.74 25.27
C GLU A 41 -9.29 8.55 25.27
N ALA A 42 -10.20 8.50 26.25
CA ALA A 42 -11.16 7.41 26.35
C ALA A 42 -12.18 7.43 25.19
N VAL A 43 -12.64 8.59 24.74
CA VAL A 43 -13.50 8.70 23.54
C VAL A 43 -12.76 8.23 22.28
N ALA A 44 -11.52 8.68 22.06
CA ALA A 44 -10.72 8.26 20.93
C ALA A 44 -10.45 6.75 20.95
N LEU A 45 -10.17 6.19 22.14
CA LEU A 45 -9.97 4.76 22.35
C LEU A 45 -11.22 3.92 22.00
N LEU A 46 -12.41 4.43 22.35
CA LEU A 46 -13.69 3.83 21.95
C LEU A 46 -13.80 3.77 20.42
N MET A 47 -13.47 4.86 19.74
CA MET A 47 -13.54 4.96 18.28
C MET A 47 -12.44 4.19 17.55
N CYS A 48 -11.33 3.89 18.22
CA CYS A 48 -10.32 2.93 17.75
C CYS A 48 -10.76 1.47 17.91
N GLY A 49 -11.94 1.19 18.47
CA GLY A 49 -12.54 -0.14 18.56
C GLY A 49 -12.44 -0.81 19.94
N TRP A 50 -11.77 -0.20 20.93
CA TRP A 50 -11.62 -0.79 22.26
C TRP A 50 -12.78 -0.39 23.20
N VAL A 51 -14.00 -0.77 22.78
CA VAL A 51 -15.27 -0.25 23.29
C VAL A 51 -15.47 -0.47 24.79
N GLU A 52 -15.34 -1.71 25.29
CA GLU A 52 -15.67 -2.04 26.68
C GLU A 52 -14.74 -1.34 27.68
N LYS A 53 -13.43 -1.36 27.43
CA LYS A 53 -12.45 -0.61 28.23
C LYS A 53 -12.79 0.88 28.25
N ALA A 54 -13.00 1.48 27.09
CA ALA A 54 -13.24 2.91 26.96
C ALA A 54 -14.51 3.36 27.70
N LEU A 55 -15.61 2.59 27.61
CA LEU A 55 -16.82 2.86 28.38
C LEU A 55 -16.57 2.77 29.88
N GLY A 56 -15.86 1.74 30.33
CA GLY A 56 -15.51 1.58 31.75
C GLY A 56 -14.63 2.71 32.29
N ASP A 57 -13.80 3.32 31.44
CA ASP A 57 -13.03 4.52 31.79
C ASP A 57 -13.94 5.76 31.84
N LEU A 58 -14.76 5.98 30.81
CA LEU A 58 -15.69 7.12 30.72
C LEU A 58 -16.72 7.16 31.86
N GLU A 59 -17.19 6.01 32.34
CA GLU A 59 -18.13 5.91 33.46
C GLU A 59 -17.52 6.32 34.81
N ARG A 60 -16.18 6.32 34.92
CA ARG A 60 -15.44 6.74 36.12
C ARG A 60 -14.92 8.17 36.01
N LEU A 61 -14.90 8.74 34.81
CA LEU A 61 -14.44 10.10 34.56
C LEU A 61 -15.58 11.12 34.73
N PRO A 62 -15.28 12.35 35.17
CA PRO A 62 -16.24 13.43 35.15
C PRO A 62 -16.44 13.91 33.70
N VAL A 63 -17.46 13.39 33.02
CA VAL A 63 -17.81 13.81 31.64
C VAL A 63 -18.16 15.30 31.60
N GLN A 64 -17.34 16.10 30.91
CA GLN A 64 -17.53 17.55 30.80
C GLN A 64 -18.17 17.93 29.47
N HIS A 65 -17.87 17.20 28.40
CA HIS A 65 -18.29 17.58 27.06
C HIS A 65 -19.62 16.91 26.66
N ALA A 66 -20.52 17.66 26.00
CA ALA A 66 -21.83 17.15 25.59
C ALA A 66 -21.74 16.01 24.57
N ALA A 67 -20.84 16.15 23.60
CA ALA A 67 -20.62 15.15 22.55
C ALA A 67 -20.22 13.77 23.11
N THR A 68 -19.48 13.72 24.23
CA THR A 68 -19.05 12.48 24.90
C THR A 68 -20.22 11.53 25.16
N ARG A 69 -21.41 12.05 25.46
CA ARG A 69 -22.60 11.21 25.68
C ARG A 69 -23.00 10.44 24.42
N SER A 70 -22.97 11.09 23.26
CA SER A 70 -23.28 10.44 21.98
C SER A 70 -22.27 9.34 21.64
N TYR A 71 -20.99 9.54 21.96
CA TYR A 71 -19.96 8.50 21.82
C TYR A 71 -20.17 7.33 22.79
N MET A 72 -20.56 7.60 24.03
CA MET A 72 -20.90 6.54 24.99
C MET A 72 -22.14 5.75 24.54
N GLU A 73 -23.16 6.42 24.00
CA GLU A 73 -24.35 5.78 23.43
C GLU A 73 -23.98 4.89 22.25
N PHE A 74 -23.11 5.36 21.35
CA PHE A 74 -22.55 4.55 20.28
C PHE A 74 -21.81 3.31 20.83
N GLY A 75 -20.94 3.47 21.83
CA GLY A 75 -20.24 2.35 22.45
C GLY A 75 -21.19 1.33 23.08
N ARG A 76 -22.22 1.79 23.79
CA ARG A 76 -23.27 0.90 24.36
C ARG A 76 -24.03 0.18 23.26
N TRP A 77 -24.33 0.86 22.15
CA TRP A 77 -24.95 0.23 20.99
C TRP A 77 -24.05 -0.84 20.38
N CYS A 78 -22.73 -0.64 20.31
CA CYS A 78 -21.78 -1.66 19.86
C CYS A 78 -21.80 -2.93 20.72
N LEU A 79 -22.00 -2.82 22.04
CA LEU A 79 -22.06 -3.96 22.97
C LEU A 79 -23.45 -4.57 23.14
N SER A 80 -24.49 -3.92 22.62
CA SER A 80 -25.87 -4.39 22.74
C SER A 80 -26.22 -5.41 21.64
N ASP A 81 -26.80 -6.53 22.09
CA ASP A 81 -27.51 -7.52 21.27
C ASP A 81 -29.00 -7.16 21.08
N GLU A 82 -29.50 -6.14 21.78
CA GLU A 82 -30.92 -5.78 21.76
C GLU A 82 -31.30 -5.03 20.47
N ASP A 83 -32.42 -5.45 19.88
CA ASP A 83 -33.18 -4.70 18.89
C ASP A 83 -33.69 -3.40 19.56
N LEU A 84 -32.88 -2.34 19.55
CA LEU A 84 -33.24 -1.05 20.13
C LEU A 84 -34.42 -0.37 19.40
N ALA A 85 -34.87 -0.92 18.26
CA ALA A 85 -35.93 -0.36 17.44
C ALA A 85 -36.99 -1.40 17.04
N SER A 86 -38.25 -0.99 17.03
CA SER A 86 -39.35 -1.74 16.41
C SER A 86 -39.32 -1.72 14.88
N HIS A 87 -38.36 -1.00 14.29
CA HIS A 87 -38.07 -0.92 12.86
C HIS A 87 -36.60 -1.26 12.63
N LYS A 88 -36.33 -2.17 11.70
CA LYS A 88 -34.97 -2.53 11.30
C LYS A 88 -34.38 -1.47 10.37
N THR A 89 -33.10 -1.17 10.55
CA THR A 89 -32.37 -0.26 9.65
C THR A 89 -32.03 -0.98 8.35
N ARG A 90 -32.47 -0.45 7.21
CA ARG A 90 -32.31 -1.04 5.88
C ARG A 90 -30.96 -0.63 5.30
N LEU A 91 -30.14 -1.59 4.89
CA LEU A 91 -28.81 -1.32 4.34
C LEU A 91 -28.63 -2.01 2.98
N LEU A 92 -27.99 -1.33 2.05
CA LEU A 92 -27.46 -1.93 0.83
C LEU A 92 -25.93 -2.03 0.94
N LEU A 93 -25.42 -3.26 0.92
CA LEU A 93 -23.98 -3.55 0.96
C LEU A 93 -23.49 -3.99 -0.42
N ILE A 94 -22.46 -3.34 -0.95
CA ILE A 94 -21.89 -3.66 -2.26
C ILE A 94 -20.42 -4.04 -2.05
N ALA A 95 -20.04 -5.24 -2.48
CA ALA A 95 -18.69 -5.77 -2.27
C ALA A 95 -18.13 -6.40 -3.55
N GLY A 96 -16.80 -6.45 -3.63
CA GLY A 96 -16.11 -7.33 -4.57
C GLY A 96 -16.01 -8.74 -4.02
N THR A 97 -15.67 -9.72 -4.86
CA THR A 97 -15.38 -11.09 -4.40
C THR A 97 -14.26 -11.15 -3.35
N HIS A 98 -13.32 -10.20 -3.38
CA HIS A 98 -12.22 -10.13 -2.41
C HIS A 98 -12.60 -9.38 -1.11
N THR A 99 -13.73 -8.69 -1.07
CA THR A 99 -14.21 -7.93 0.10
C THR A 99 -15.58 -8.39 0.61
N GLU A 100 -16.12 -9.50 0.08
CA GLU A 100 -17.45 -10.01 0.46
C GLU A 100 -17.58 -10.29 1.96
N ARG A 101 -16.46 -10.54 2.65
CA ARG A 101 -16.39 -10.74 4.10
C ARG A 101 -16.72 -9.49 4.93
N GLY A 102 -16.85 -8.33 4.31
CA GLY A 102 -17.45 -7.15 4.95
C GLY A 102 -18.97 -7.30 5.17
N ILE A 103 -19.60 -8.30 4.52
CA ILE A 103 -21.02 -8.63 4.68
C ILE A 103 -21.15 -9.67 5.81
N PRO A 104 -22.02 -9.45 6.82
CA PRO A 104 -22.22 -10.42 7.89
C PRO A 104 -22.79 -11.77 7.41
N ASP A 105 -22.22 -12.88 7.87
CA ASP A 105 -22.65 -14.26 7.53
C ASP A 105 -23.88 -14.76 8.33
N ALA A 106 -24.41 -13.93 9.24
CA ALA A 106 -25.45 -14.29 10.22
C ALA A 106 -26.72 -13.44 10.04
N PRO A 107 -27.89 -13.87 10.56
CA PRO A 107 -29.10 -13.06 10.52
C PRO A 107 -28.83 -11.69 11.14
N ALA A 108 -29.21 -10.66 10.40
CA ALA A 108 -28.66 -9.32 10.50
C ALA A 108 -29.08 -8.52 11.75
N GLY A 109 -29.50 -9.16 12.84
CA GLY A 109 -29.91 -8.52 14.10
C GLY A 109 -30.82 -7.30 13.84
N PRO A 110 -30.35 -6.07 14.16
CA PRO A 110 -31.07 -4.81 13.98
C PRO A 110 -31.15 -4.29 12.53
N PHE A 111 -30.50 -4.97 11.60
CA PHE A 111 -30.39 -4.58 10.20
C PHE A 111 -31.27 -5.45 9.28
N GLU A 112 -31.81 -4.83 8.24
CA GLU A 112 -32.34 -5.49 7.05
C GLU A 112 -31.32 -5.29 5.92
N ILE A 113 -30.52 -6.32 5.64
CA ILE A 113 -29.39 -6.22 4.72
C ILE A 113 -29.77 -6.79 3.35
N GLN A 114 -29.64 -5.95 2.33
CA GLN A 114 -29.54 -6.37 0.94
C GLN A 114 -28.07 -6.29 0.53
N SER A 115 -27.56 -7.31 -0.18
CA SER A 115 -26.16 -7.33 -0.63
C SER A 115 -26.02 -7.59 -2.13
N LEU A 116 -24.97 -7.03 -2.72
CA LEU A 116 -24.55 -7.22 -4.09
C LEU A 116 -23.04 -7.52 -4.12
N ILE A 117 -22.68 -8.75 -4.53
CA ILE A 117 -21.28 -9.17 -4.68
C ILE A 117 -20.94 -9.20 -6.17
N LEU A 118 -19.88 -8.49 -6.56
CA LEU A 118 -19.48 -8.30 -7.95
C LEU A 118 -18.09 -8.87 -8.21
N ALA A 119 -17.95 -9.64 -9.29
CA ALA A 119 -16.64 -10.04 -9.81
C ALA A 119 -15.86 -8.81 -10.33
N ARG A 120 -14.54 -8.95 -10.46
CA ARG A 120 -13.62 -7.85 -10.82
C ARG A 120 -13.97 -7.20 -12.18
N ASP A 121 -14.43 -7.98 -13.14
CA ASP A 121 -14.76 -7.58 -14.51
C ASP A 121 -16.26 -7.41 -14.76
N GLN A 122 -17.09 -7.58 -13.72
CA GLN A 122 -18.54 -7.46 -13.81
C GLN A 122 -18.97 -5.99 -13.76
N LYS A 123 -19.82 -5.56 -14.70
CA LYS A 123 -20.53 -4.28 -14.58
C LYS A 123 -21.69 -4.44 -13.58
N ALA A 124 -21.87 -3.46 -12.70
CA ALA A 124 -23.01 -3.44 -11.79
C ALA A 124 -24.34 -3.19 -12.53
N PRO A 125 -25.46 -3.76 -12.05
CA PRO A 125 -26.80 -3.29 -12.41
C PRO A 125 -26.99 -1.83 -11.97
N THR A 126 -28.03 -1.18 -12.49
CA THR A 126 -28.44 0.18 -12.07
C THR A 126 -29.11 0.17 -10.70
N ALA A 127 -29.12 1.31 -10.01
CA ALA A 127 -29.81 1.47 -8.73
C ALA A 127 -31.29 1.07 -8.80
N LEU A 128 -31.96 1.36 -9.92
CA LEU A 128 -33.37 1.03 -10.17
C LEU A 128 -33.63 -0.47 -10.30
N GLU A 129 -32.64 -1.25 -10.72
CA GLU A 129 -32.75 -2.71 -10.85
C GLU A 129 -32.53 -3.41 -9.50
N ILE A 130 -31.86 -2.75 -8.55
CA ILE A 130 -31.53 -3.35 -7.24
C ILE A 130 -32.36 -2.81 -6.09
N ILE A 131 -32.81 -1.56 -6.10
CA ILE A 131 -33.53 -0.95 -4.97
C ILE A 131 -35.02 -0.81 -5.28
N ASP A 132 -35.86 -1.30 -4.35
CA ASP A 132 -37.29 -0.99 -4.34
C ASP A 132 -37.49 0.48 -3.94
N GLN A 133 -37.98 1.30 -4.87
CA GLN A 133 -38.23 2.73 -4.63
C GLN A 133 -39.28 2.98 -3.54
N SER A 134 -40.15 2.02 -3.24
CA SER A 134 -41.13 2.14 -2.15
C SER A 134 -40.51 1.91 -0.77
N ALA A 135 -39.27 1.43 -0.71
CA ALA A 135 -38.57 1.09 0.52
C ALA A 135 -37.05 1.27 0.37
N LEU A 136 -36.61 2.53 0.24
CA LEU A 136 -35.20 2.91 0.13
C LEU A 136 -34.36 2.41 1.31
N PRO A 137 -33.05 2.14 1.10
CA PRO A 137 -32.13 1.86 2.20
C PRO A 137 -31.86 3.13 3.02
N ASP A 138 -31.58 2.98 4.31
CA ASP A 138 -31.15 4.07 5.19
C ASP A 138 -29.70 4.50 4.92
N ALA A 139 -28.87 3.60 4.38
CA ALA A 139 -27.51 3.88 3.90
C ALA A 139 -27.04 2.84 2.87
N ILE A 140 -26.11 3.25 2.01
CA ILE A 140 -25.43 2.39 1.03
C ILE A 140 -23.95 2.34 1.40
N ILE A 141 -23.39 1.13 1.53
CA ILE A 141 -22.00 0.92 1.92
C ILE A 141 -21.29 0.11 0.83
N LEU A 142 -20.18 0.64 0.32
CA LEU A 142 -19.35 0.03 -0.71
C LEU A 142 -18.00 -0.39 -0.12
N PHE A 143 -17.61 -1.65 -0.31
CA PHE A 143 -16.34 -2.22 0.17
C PHE A 143 -15.34 -2.37 -0.97
N ASP A 144 -14.47 -1.37 -1.18
CA ASP A 144 -13.41 -1.40 -2.21
C ASP A 144 -13.93 -1.69 -3.64
N VAL A 145 -15.06 -1.04 -3.97
CA VAL A 145 -15.77 -1.18 -5.25
C VAL A 145 -15.83 0.18 -5.93
N TYR A 146 -15.37 0.26 -7.19
CA TYR A 146 -15.26 1.51 -7.96
C TYR A 146 -15.57 1.32 -9.44
N GLY A 147 -15.77 2.44 -10.13
CA GLY A 147 -15.95 2.55 -11.56
C GLY A 147 -17.17 1.76 -12.05
N PRO A 148 -17.03 0.89 -13.06
CA PRO A 148 -18.15 0.10 -13.61
C PRO A 148 -18.86 -0.80 -12.60
N ARG A 149 -18.28 -1.04 -11.42
CA ARG A 149 -18.88 -1.83 -10.35
C ARG A 149 -19.74 -1.00 -9.37
N VAL A 150 -19.77 0.32 -9.53
CA VAL A 150 -20.68 1.20 -8.77
C VAL A 150 -22.01 1.30 -9.52
N PRO A 151 -23.15 0.90 -8.92
CA PRO A 151 -24.45 0.98 -9.58
C PRO A 151 -24.80 2.41 -9.99
N GLU A 152 -25.21 2.59 -11.25
CA GLU A 152 -25.61 3.91 -11.77
C GLU A 152 -26.85 4.43 -11.03
N GLY A 153 -26.83 5.69 -10.62
CA GLY A 153 -27.94 6.38 -9.93
C GLY A 153 -27.94 6.29 -8.40
N ILE A 154 -27.00 5.57 -7.76
CA ILE A 154 -27.00 5.44 -6.28
C ILE A 154 -26.86 6.77 -5.55
N PHE A 155 -26.06 7.68 -6.10
CA PHE A 155 -25.81 9.00 -5.50
C PHE A 155 -27.01 9.95 -5.63
N ASP A 156 -28.00 9.60 -6.46
CA ASP A 156 -29.18 10.44 -6.71
C ASP A 156 -30.37 10.04 -5.80
N LEU A 157 -30.19 9.04 -4.94
CA LEU A 157 -31.24 8.49 -4.07
C LEU A 157 -31.51 9.33 -2.81
N GLY A 158 -30.63 10.29 -2.48
CA GLY A 158 -30.76 11.12 -1.28
C GLY A 158 -30.49 10.39 0.04
N VAL A 159 -29.79 9.24 -0.02
CA VAL A 159 -29.38 8.43 1.13
C VAL A 159 -27.85 8.45 1.23
N PRO A 160 -27.26 8.34 2.43
CA PRO A 160 -25.81 8.34 2.60
C PRO A 160 -25.12 7.23 1.80
N VAL A 161 -24.13 7.61 0.99
CA VAL A 161 -23.23 6.70 0.27
C VAL A 161 -21.86 6.69 0.94
N ILE A 162 -21.47 5.54 1.45
CA ILE A 162 -20.30 5.34 2.31
C ILE A 162 -19.33 4.39 1.63
N PHE A 163 -18.07 4.78 1.50
CA PHE A 163 -17.01 3.93 0.96
C PHE A 163 -16.08 3.46 2.07
N TRP A 164 -15.77 2.16 2.09
CA TRP A 164 -14.62 1.61 2.79
C TRP A 164 -13.49 1.40 1.78
N THR A 165 -12.41 2.16 1.91
CA THR A 165 -11.33 2.22 0.93
C THR A 165 -10.14 1.37 1.36
N TYR A 166 -9.53 0.68 0.40
CA TYR A 166 -8.21 0.09 0.54
C TYR A 166 -7.34 0.51 -0.63
N ASP A 167 -6.03 0.62 -0.39
CA ASP A 167 -5.03 0.86 -1.43
C ASP A 167 -5.37 2.05 -2.35
N PHE A 168 -5.97 3.11 -1.79
CA PHE A 168 -6.51 4.22 -2.58
C PHE A 168 -5.42 4.92 -3.43
N ASP A 169 -4.21 5.01 -2.90
CA ASP A 169 -3.07 5.70 -3.51
C ASP A 169 -2.63 5.06 -4.83
N PHE A 170 -2.75 3.74 -4.97
CA PHE A 170 -2.47 3.02 -6.22
C PHE A 170 -3.54 3.23 -7.30
N HIS A 171 -4.68 3.82 -6.93
CA HIS A 171 -5.89 3.78 -7.74
C HIS A 171 -6.63 5.13 -7.84
N ILE A 172 -6.01 6.23 -7.38
CA ILE A 172 -6.63 7.56 -7.34
C ILE A 172 -7.39 7.89 -8.64
N PRO A 173 -6.78 7.81 -9.84
CA PRO A 173 -7.48 8.21 -11.07
C PRO A 173 -8.71 7.36 -11.41
N SER A 174 -8.71 6.10 -10.98
CA SER A 174 -9.81 5.17 -11.24
C SER A 174 -10.94 5.25 -10.21
N GLN A 175 -10.67 5.81 -9.04
CA GLN A 175 -11.60 5.90 -7.90
C GLN A 175 -12.15 7.31 -7.70
N TYR A 176 -11.48 8.33 -8.25
CA TYR A 176 -11.72 9.73 -7.91
C TYR A 176 -13.18 10.14 -8.04
N GLU A 177 -13.84 9.79 -9.14
CA GLU A 177 -15.20 10.25 -9.42
C GLU A 177 -16.24 9.68 -8.45
N ASP A 178 -16.04 8.44 -8.01
CA ASP A 178 -16.93 7.80 -7.06
C ASP A 178 -16.69 8.36 -5.65
N LEU A 179 -15.42 8.50 -5.25
CA LEU A 179 -15.05 9.04 -3.95
C LEU A 179 -15.38 10.54 -3.83
N ALA A 180 -15.29 11.31 -4.91
CA ALA A 180 -15.67 12.72 -4.93
C ALA A 180 -17.18 12.95 -4.72
N ARG A 181 -18.00 11.91 -4.94
CA ARG A 181 -19.45 11.91 -4.74
C ARG A 181 -19.88 11.22 -3.45
N ALA A 182 -18.95 10.62 -2.71
CA ALA A 182 -19.24 9.95 -1.45
C ALA A 182 -19.59 10.97 -0.36
N ASP A 183 -20.57 10.64 0.48
CA ASP A 183 -20.86 11.42 1.68
C ASP A 183 -19.78 11.16 2.75
N ILE A 184 -19.34 9.90 2.85
CA ILE A 184 -18.38 9.43 3.84
C ILE A 184 -17.39 8.48 3.17
N ILE A 185 -16.11 8.70 3.44
CA ILE A 185 -14.99 7.84 3.06
C ILE A 185 -14.35 7.34 4.35
N LEU A 186 -14.30 6.02 4.49
CA LEU A 186 -13.75 5.35 5.64
C LEU A 186 -12.46 4.64 5.23
N CYS A 187 -11.42 4.75 6.06
CA CYS A 187 -10.09 4.21 5.79
C CYS A 187 -9.45 3.62 7.07
N ALA A 188 -8.36 2.86 6.92
CA ALA A 188 -7.79 2.09 8.03
C ALA A 188 -6.68 2.83 8.81
N SER A 189 -6.16 3.95 8.29
CA SER A 189 -4.95 4.56 8.86
C SER A 189 -4.93 6.08 8.78
N VAL A 190 -4.19 6.70 9.71
CA VAL A 190 -3.93 8.15 9.72
C VAL A 190 -3.28 8.61 8.41
N GLY A 191 -2.29 7.86 7.93
CA GLY A 191 -1.58 8.14 6.69
C GLY A 191 -2.45 8.06 5.45
N GLU A 192 -3.50 7.22 5.46
CA GLU A 192 -4.50 7.14 4.39
C GLU A 192 -5.47 8.32 4.46
N ARG A 193 -5.96 8.63 5.66
CA ARG A 193 -6.88 9.74 5.89
C ARG A 193 -6.31 11.08 5.44
N TYR A 194 -5.03 11.32 5.71
CA TYR A 194 -4.37 12.61 5.46
C TYR A 194 -4.53 13.13 4.02
N PRO A 195 -4.18 12.37 2.96
CA PRO A 195 -4.44 12.75 1.59
C PRO A 195 -5.94 12.65 1.25
N LEU A 196 -6.66 11.60 1.65
CA LEU A 196 -8.09 11.44 1.33
C LEU A 196 -8.91 12.69 1.71
N GLN A 197 -8.71 13.23 2.92
CA GLN A 197 -9.45 14.41 3.39
C GLN A 197 -9.08 15.71 2.65
N ARG A 198 -7.89 15.74 2.02
CA ARG A 198 -7.41 16.89 1.24
C ARG A 198 -7.82 16.81 -0.22
N ILE A 199 -8.19 15.63 -0.70
CA ILE A 199 -8.54 15.38 -2.10
C ILE A 199 -10.05 15.38 -2.29
N TYR A 200 -10.79 14.79 -1.34
CA TYR A 200 -12.21 14.54 -1.48
C TYR A 200 -13.04 15.46 -0.58
N PRO A 201 -14.22 15.93 -1.07
CA PRO A 201 -15.09 16.83 -0.31
C PRO A 201 -15.89 16.12 0.79
N GLY A 202 -16.11 14.80 0.68
CA GLY A 202 -16.84 14.02 1.66
C GLY A 202 -16.12 13.92 3.01
N ARG A 203 -16.84 13.53 4.07
CA ARG A 203 -16.22 13.30 5.38
C ARG A 203 -15.26 12.11 5.30
N VAL A 204 -14.04 12.27 5.77
CA VAL A 204 -13.07 11.15 5.85
C VAL A 204 -12.79 10.77 7.30
N ALA A 205 -13.06 9.51 7.66
CA ALA A 205 -12.82 9.01 9.02
C ALA A 205 -12.00 7.71 9.01
N THR A 206 -11.14 7.55 10.02
CA THR A 206 -10.38 6.31 10.25
C THR A 206 -11.21 5.30 11.02
N PHE A 207 -11.09 4.01 10.73
CA PHE A 207 -11.54 2.93 11.61
C PHE A 207 -10.45 1.87 11.71
N PRO A 208 -9.43 2.09 12.57
CA PRO A 208 -8.14 1.42 12.44
C PRO A 208 -8.17 -0.08 12.75
N ALA A 209 -9.16 -0.58 13.50
CA ALA A 209 -9.23 -1.97 13.95
C ALA A 209 -10.12 -2.87 13.07
N HIS A 210 -10.40 -2.48 11.83
CA HIS A 210 -11.26 -3.24 10.93
C HIS A 210 -10.51 -3.90 9.77
N ASP A 211 -10.63 -5.22 9.70
CA ASP A 211 -10.07 -6.02 8.62
C ASP A 211 -11.08 -7.06 8.14
N ILE A 212 -11.27 -7.10 6.82
CA ILE A 212 -12.17 -8.02 6.12
C ILE A 212 -11.41 -9.05 5.26
N TYR A 213 -10.08 -8.98 5.16
CA TYR A 213 -9.29 -9.84 4.28
C TYR A 213 -8.91 -11.21 4.88
N THR A 214 -8.87 -11.33 6.20
CA THR A 214 -8.51 -12.59 6.88
C THR A 214 -9.68 -13.20 7.66
N ASP A 215 -9.62 -14.53 7.75
CA ASP A 215 -10.45 -15.37 8.62
C ASP A 215 -10.20 -14.92 10.07
N PRO A 216 -11.23 -14.82 10.95
CA PRO A 216 -11.18 -14.01 12.17
C PRO A 216 -9.94 -14.33 13.00
N ALA A 217 -9.39 -13.28 13.63
CA ALA A 217 -8.24 -13.34 14.53
C ALA A 217 -8.26 -14.64 15.36
N ARG A 218 -7.47 -15.63 14.92
CA ARG A 218 -7.30 -16.88 15.67
C ARG A 218 -6.19 -16.64 16.65
N PHE A 219 -6.58 -16.35 17.88
CA PHE A 219 -5.69 -16.36 19.03
C PHE A 219 -5.03 -17.73 19.07
N SER A 220 -3.70 -17.75 18.97
CA SER A 220 -2.94 -18.99 18.94
C SER A 220 -3.15 -19.71 20.28
N GLY A 221 -3.93 -20.80 20.28
CA GLY A 221 -4.08 -21.66 21.44
C GLY A 221 -2.82 -22.48 21.76
N SER A 222 -1.78 -22.38 20.93
CA SER A 222 -0.53 -23.10 21.10
C SER A 222 0.47 -22.30 21.93
N SER A 223 0.74 -22.77 23.15
CA SER A 223 1.96 -22.50 23.91
C SER A 223 3.22 -23.14 23.28
N GLY A 224 3.21 -23.35 21.96
CA GLY A 224 4.31 -23.97 21.23
C GLY A 224 5.57 -23.14 21.35
N ALA A 225 6.74 -23.79 21.39
CA ALA A 225 8.00 -23.10 21.45
C ALA A 225 8.20 -22.22 20.19
N ARG A 226 8.27 -20.90 20.37
CA ARG A 226 8.64 -19.95 19.31
C ARG A 226 10.11 -20.13 18.96
N ASN A 227 10.36 -20.91 17.91
CA ASN A 227 11.68 -21.38 17.51
C ASN A 227 12.23 -20.69 16.25
N ILE A 228 11.48 -19.76 15.65
CA ILE A 228 11.94 -18.95 14.52
C ILE A 228 12.15 -17.52 15.03
N ASP A 229 13.28 -16.91 14.74
CA ASP A 229 13.60 -15.58 15.29
C ASP A 229 12.82 -14.46 14.61
N LEU A 230 12.70 -14.51 13.28
CA LEU A 230 12.00 -13.50 12.50
C LEU A 230 11.28 -14.09 11.29
N VAL A 231 10.03 -13.69 11.08
CA VAL A 231 9.22 -14.07 9.92
C VAL A 231 8.67 -12.85 9.18
N HIS A 232 8.64 -12.95 7.85
CA HIS A 232 7.76 -12.15 6.98
C HIS A 232 7.27 -13.00 5.79
N THR A 233 6.06 -12.75 5.31
CA THR A 233 5.47 -13.45 4.15
C THR A 233 4.62 -12.50 3.30
N GLY A 234 4.36 -12.86 2.04
CA GLY A 234 3.57 -12.09 1.10
C GLY A 234 4.44 -11.37 0.07
N ILE A 235 3.95 -10.26 -0.48
CA ILE A 235 4.69 -9.43 -1.44
C ILE A 235 5.79 -8.65 -0.67
N SER A 236 6.91 -9.32 -0.43
CA SER A 236 8.03 -8.89 0.42
C SER A 236 9.00 -7.98 -0.32
N PHE A 237 9.39 -8.39 -1.53
CA PHE A 237 10.37 -7.75 -2.40
C PHE A 237 9.73 -7.36 -3.73
N SER A 238 8.56 -6.69 -3.69
CA SER A 238 8.01 -6.07 -4.90
C SER A 238 8.64 -4.71 -5.14
N PRO A 239 8.98 -4.37 -6.40
CA PRO A 239 9.39 -3.02 -6.77
C PRO A 239 8.32 -1.94 -6.50
N MET A 240 7.05 -2.34 -6.30
CA MET A 240 5.97 -1.43 -5.91
C MET A 240 5.95 -1.07 -4.41
N MET A 241 6.78 -1.71 -3.59
CA MET A 241 6.92 -1.46 -2.15
C MET A 241 8.39 -1.49 -1.75
N ARG A 242 9.18 -0.64 -2.39
CA ARG A 242 10.62 -0.48 -2.22
C ARG A 242 10.99 -0.24 -0.75
N GLY A 243 10.25 0.59 -0.03
CA GLY A 243 10.49 0.85 1.39
C GLY A 243 10.44 -0.42 2.25
N LYS A 244 9.52 -1.34 1.91
CA LYS A 244 9.41 -2.66 2.54
C LYS A 244 10.58 -3.57 2.16
N ALA A 245 10.94 -3.60 0.87
CA ALA A 245 12.08 -4.37 0.41
C ALA A 245 13.39 -3.96 1.11
N GLN A 246 13.60 -2.65 1.32
CA GLN A 246 14.76 -2.11 2.04
C GLN A 246 14.78 -2.60 3.50
N PHE A 247 13.69 -2.41 4.24
CA PHE A 247 13.59 -2.83 5.63
C PHE A 247 13.80 -4.34 5.80
N LEU A 248 13.17 -5.16 4.97
CA LEU A 248 13.30 -6.61 5.04
C LEU A 248 14.70 -7.08 4.65
N PHE A 249 15.35 -6.41 3.70
CA PHE A 249 16.73 -6.70 3.34
C PHE A 249 17.69 -6.42 4.51
N GLU A 250 17.53 -5.31 5.23
CA GLU A 250 18.32 -5.00 6.43
C GLU A 250 18.19 -6.10 7.49
N GLN A 251 17.00 -6.69 7.63
CA GLN A 251 16.82 -7.85 8.51
C GLN A 251 17.47 -9.11 7.93
N ALA A 252 17.35 -9.33 6.62
CA ALA A 252 17.90 -10.50 5.94
C ALA A 252 19.42 -10.57 6.05
N ILE A 253 20.13 -9.44 6.09
CA ILE A 253 21.61 -9.42 6.05
C ILE A 253 22.29 -9.33 7.42
N GLN A 254 21.55 -9.46 8.53
CA GLN A 254 22.13 -9.46 9.88
C GLN A 254 23.23 -10.54 10.00
N ASP A 255 24.43 -10.13 10.39
CA ASP A 255 25.63 -10.96 10.43
C ASP A 255 25.67 -11.89 11.65
N ASP A 256 24.74 -12.85 11.66
CA ASP A 256 24.62 -13.87 12.69
C ASP A 256 23.99 -15.14 12.09
N GLU A 257 24.80 -16.17 11.83
CA GLU A 257 24.31 -17.43 11.25
C GLU A 257 23.40 -18.26 12.17
N THR A 258 23.31 -17.90 13.45
CA THR A 258 22.47 -18.59 14.44
C THR A 258 21.00 -18.14 14.37
N LEU A 259 20.72 -16.97 13.77
CA LEU A 259 19.37 -16.46 13.60
C LEU A 259 18.61 -17.25 12.52
N ASP A 260 17.44 -17.79 12.89
CA ASP A 260 16.46 -18.35 11.97
C ASP A 260 15.52 -17.24 11.46
N ILE A 261 15.93 -16.59 10.38
CA ILE A 261 15.16 -15.56 9.67
C ILE A 261 14.54 -16.17 8.43
N ARG A 262 13.21 -16.07 8.30
CA ARG A 262 12.46 -16.62 7.16
C ARG A 262 11.60 -15.55 6.51
N LEU A 263 12.03 -15.12 5.33
CA LEU A 263 11.30 -14.18 4.50
C LEU A 263 10.75 -14.92 3.29
N VAL A 264 9.43 -14.89 3.08
CA VAL A 264 8.78 -15.59 1.97
C VAL A 264 8.20 -14.59 0.99
N GLN A 265 8.77 -14.51 -0.20
CA GLN A 265 8.17 -13.81 -1.33
C GLN A 265 7.06 -14.69 -1.94
N GLY A 266 5.82 -14.25 -1.73
CA GLY A 266 4.60 -14.91 -2.21
C GLY A 266 3.61 -15.19 -1.08
N TYR A 267 2.37 -15.52 -1.45
CA TYR A 267 1.31 -15.84 -0.51
C TYR A 267 1.31 -17.34 -0.21
N LEU A 268 1.50 -17.68 1.07
CA LEU A 268 1.32 -19.04 1.57
C LEU A 268 -0.18 -19.36 1.67
N ASP A 269 -0.52 -20.66 1.71
CA ASP A 269 -1.85 -21.04 2.17
C ASP A 269 -2.04 -20.66 3.66
N ILE A 270 -3.30 -20.64 4.08
CA ILE A 270 -3.66 -20.11 5.40
C ILE A 270 -3.10 -20.94 6.56
N ASP A 271 -2.91 -22.25 6.38
CA ASP A 271 -2.44 -23.13 7.44
C ASP A 271 -0.92 -23.01 7.59
N ASP A 272 -0.18 -23.01 6.47
CA ASP A 272 1.26 -22.76 6.44
C ASP A 272 1.60 -21.36 6.96
N TYR A 273 0.81 -20.35 6.57
CA TYR A 273 0.94 -18.98 7.07
C TYR A 273 0.80 -18.92 8.60
N ARG A 274 -0.22 -19.59 9.14
CA ARG A 274 -0.51 -19.60 10.58
C ARG A 274 0.52 -20.39 11.39
N ASP A 275 0.99 -21.53 10.91
CA ASP A 275 2.09 -22.26 11.56
C ASP A 275 3.35 -21.39 11.64
N LEU A 276 3.69 -20.75 10.52
CA LEU A 276 4.91 -19.95 10.43
C LEU A 276 4.87 -18.74 11.37
N ILE A 277 3.75 -17.99 11.41
CA ILE A 277 3.59 -16.86 12.34
C ILE A 277 3.53 -17.34 13.80
N GLY A 278 2.83 -18.44 14.09
CA GLY A 278 2.70 -18.98 15.46
C GLY A 278 4.04 -19.42 16.07
N ARG A 279 5.01 -19.80 15.23
CA ARG A 279 6.36 -20.21 15.64
C ARG A 279 7.37 -19.07 15.68
N ALA A 280 7.02 -17.90 15.17
CA ALA A 280 7.88 -16.74 15.13
C ALA A 280 7.94 -16.02 16.50
N ARG A 281 9.15 -15.64 16.91
CA ARG A 281 9.39 -14.71 18.03
C ARG A 281 9.07 -13.29 17.61
N LYS A 282 9.57 -12.86 16.45
CA LYS A 282 9.29 -11.56 15.85
C LYS A 282 8.61 -11.74 14.48
N ILE A 283 7.61 -10.91 14.21
CA ILE A 283 7.00 -10.79 12.89
C ILE A 283 7.31 -9.39 12.35
N ALA A 284 7.95 -9.33 11.19
CA ALA A 284 8.18 -8.08 10.51
C ALA A 284 6.86 -7.55 9.92
N VAL A 285 6.48 -6.35 10.33
CA VAL A 285 5.32 -5.62 9.84
C VAL A 285 5.82 -4.33 9.21
N VAL A 286 5.45 -4.08 7.96
CA VAL A 286 5.79 -2.86 7.25
C VAL A 286 4.56 -2.34 6.54
N ASP A 287 4.22 -1.10 6.84
CA ASP A 287 3.08 -0.42 6.26
C ASP A 287 3.51 0.67 5.29
N ARG A 288 2.72 0.80 4.23
CA ARG A 288 2.85 1.84 3.23
C ARG A 288 2.36 3.19 3.75
N LEU A 289 1.46 3.18 4.73
CA LEU A 289 0.85 4.34 5.35
C LEU A 289 0.94 4.22 6.86
N THR A 290 1.08 5.36 7.52
CA THR A 290 1.32 5.42 8.97
C THR A 290 0.03 5.35 9.81
N GLY A 291 0.13 4.88 11.05
CA GLY A 291 -0.91 5.02 12.06
C GLY A 291 -2.13 4.14 11.83
N GLY A 292 -1.95 2.98 11.19
CA GLY A 292 -2.99 1.96 11.01
C GLY A 292 -2.66 0.65 11.72
N LEU A 293 -3.61 -0.29 11.67
CA LEU A 293 -3.41 -1.69 12.05
C LEU A 293 -3.58 -2.54 10.80
N PRO A 294 -2.51 -2.79 10.02
CA PRO A 294 -2.60 -3.71 8.88
C PRO A 294 -3.01 -5.10 9.36
N THR A 295 -3.61 -5.90 8.48
CA THR A 295 -3.91 -7.33 8.69
C THR A 295 -2.77 -8.09 9.37
N ARG A 296 -1.52 -7.87 8.91
CA ARG A 296 -0.35 -8.57 9.48
C ARG A 296 -0.01 -8.12 10.90
N ALA A 297 -0.26 -6.86 11.27
CA ALA A 297 -0.09 -6.42 12.66
C ALA A 297 -1.13 -7.07 13.57
N MET A 298 -2.37 -7.17 13.09
CA MET A 298 -3.45 -7.86 13.81
C MET A 298 -3.10 -9.34 14.01
N ASP A 299 -2.71 -10.03 12.94
CA ASP A 299 -2.29 -11.44 13.00
C ASP A 299 -1.08 -11.64 13.93
N ALA A 300 -0.06 -10.79 13.84
CA ALA A 300 1.12 -10.87 14.70
C ALA A 300 0.77 -10.66 16.18
N ALA A 301 -0.08 -9.67 16.48
CA ALA A 301 -0.56 -9.40 17.83
C ALA A 301 -1.37 -10.58 18.38
N CYS A 302 -2.32 -11.10 17.61
CA CYS A 302 -3.19 -12.22 18.01
C CYS A 302 -2.44 -13.55 18.11
N ALA A 303 -1.37 -13.73 17.32
CA ALA A 303 -0.49 -14.87 17.43
C ALA A 303 0.50 -14.75 18.59
N GLY A 304 0.51 -13.65 19.35
CA GLY A 304 1.36 -13.43 20.53
C GLY A 304 2.85 -13.24 20.25
N GLY A 305 3.23 -12.98 18.99
CA GLY A 305 4.60 -12.65 18.61
C GLY A 305 4.90 -11.17 18.81
N ALA A 306 6.17 -10.81 18.93
CA ALA A 306 6.57 -9.41 18.95
C ALA A 306 6.49 -8.82 17.54
N ILE A 307 5.97 -7.60 17.41
CA ILE A 307 5.94 -6.88 16.14
C ILE A 307 7.27 -6.14 15.97
N LEU A 308 7.94 -6.40 14.85
CA LEU A 308 9.10 -5.65 14.40
C LEU A 308 8.67 -4.76 13.23
N SER A 309 8.61 -3.45 13.44
CA SER A 309 8.14 -2.49 12.45
C SER A 309 9.03 -1.25 12.45
N PRO A 310 9.21 -0.55 11.32
CA PRO A 310 9.92 0.73 11.32
C PRO A 310 9.24 1.72 12.28
N ALA A 311 10.03 2.62 12.86
CA ALA A 311 9.52 3.60 13.81
C ALA A 311 8.42 4.47 13.19
N GLY A 312 7.32 4.67 13.92
CA GLY A 312 6.20 5.53 13.51
C GLY A 312 5.34 4.99 12.36
N VAL A 313 5.35 3.69 12.09
CA VAL A 313 4.60 3.10 10.97
C VAL A 313 3.25 2.52 11.40
N GLY A 314 3.19 1.69 12.45
CA GLY A 314 1.92 1.14 12.93
C GLY A 314 1.27 1.96 14.04
N ALA A 315 0.03 1.61 14.40
CA ALA A 315 -0.66 2.13 15.58
C ALA A 315 -0.10 1.51 16.89
N HIS A 316 1.21 1.63 17.08
CA HIS A 316 1.97 0.94 18.12
C HIS A 316 1.54 1.31 19.53
N GLU A 317 1.17 2.58 19.79
CA GLU A 317 0.71 3.02 21.12
C GLU A 317 -0.56 2.28 21.57
N LEU A 318 -1.51 2.05 20.64
CA LEU A 318 -2.75 1.33 20.93
C LEU A 318 -2.45 -0.15 21.24
N LEU A 319 -1.58 -0.79 20.43
CA LEU A 319 -1.18 -2.18 20.64
C LEU A 319 -0.36 -2.37 21.93
N ARG A 320 0.55 -1.45 22.26
CA ARG A 320 1.30 -1.45 23.53
C ARG A 320 0.35 -1.37 24.72
N LEU A 321 -0.64 -0.49 24.66
CA LEU A 321 -1.67 -0.39 25.71
C LEU A 321 -2.48 -1.69 25.84
N ALA A 322 -2.71 -2.39 24.73
CA ALA A 322 -3.37 -3.70 24.72
C ALA A 322 -2.48 -4.84 25.28
N GLY A 323 -1.19 -4.61 25.50
CA GLY A 323 -0.24 -5.60 26.01
C GLY A 323 0.59 -6.32 24.92
N VAL A 324 0.60 -5.80 23.69
CA VAL A 324 1.41 -6.34 22.59
C VAL A 324 2.84 -5.82 22.67
N ASN A 325 3.81 -6.71 22.46
CA ASN A 325 5.22 -6.37 22.43
C ASN A 325 5.61 -5.78 21.06
N ILE A 326 6.20 -4.58 21.07
CA ILE A 326 6.70 -3.88 19.88
C ILE A 326 8.22 -3.66 20.05
N GLY A 327 9.02 -4.30 19.20
CA GLY A 327 10.44 -3.95 18.97
C GLY A 327 11.50 -4.36 20.02
N GLU A 328 11.20 -4.46 21.32
CA GLU A 328 12.29 -4.31 22.33
C GLU A 328 12.43 -5.39 23.42
N ALA A 329 11.54 -6.39 23.54
CA ALA A 329 11.67 -7.40 24.61
C ALA A 329 11.63 -8.85 24.11
N ASP A 330 12.44 -9.72 24.73
CA ASP A 330 12.28 -11.19 24.68
C ASP A 330 11.16 -11.68 25.62
N ALA A 331 10.55 -10.77 26.38
CA ALA A 331 9.47 -11.11 27.31
C ALA A 331 8.20 -11.47 26.53
N ALA A 332 7.73 -12.70 26.72
CA ALA A 332 6.39 -13.09 26.32
C ALA A 332 5.38 -12.20 27.07
N PRO A 333 4.38 -11.61 26.38
CA PRO A 333 3.34 -10.85 27.06
C PRO A 333 2.62 -11.73 28.09
N ASP A 334 1.98 -11.10 29.07
CA ASP A 334 0.95 -11.75 29.88
C ASP A 334 -0.20 -12.15 28.94
N SER A 335 -0.13 -13.39 28.46
CA SER A 335 -0.85 -13.82 27.26
C SER A 335 -2.36 -13.74 27.45
N GLU A 336 -2.86 -13.96 28.67
CA GLU A 336 -4.30 -13.95 28.95
C GLU A 336 -4.89 -12.53 28.97
N ALA A 337 -4.18 -11.57 29.58
CA ALA A 337 -4.63 -10.19 29.63
C ALA A 337 -4.58 -9.53 28.25
N ALA A 338 -3.49 -9.76 27.50
CA ALA A 338 -3.32 -9.25 26.15
C ALA A 338 -4.36 -9.85 25.18
N GLU A 339 -4.59 -11.16 25.26
CA GLU A 339 -5.63 -11.83 24.46
C GLU A 339 -7.02 -11.23 24.73
N ARG A 340 -7.41 -11.05 26.00
CA ARG A 340 -8.70 -10.45 26.35
C ARG A 340 -8.85 -9.04 25.76
N ASN A 341 -7.81 -8.21 25.85
CA ASN A 341 -7.82 -6.86 25.29
C ASN A 341 -7.95 -6.89 23.76
N LEU A 342 -7.15 -7.72 23.10
CA LEU A 342 -7.16 -7.86 21.64
C LEU A 342 -8.49 -8.41 21.11
N ARG A 343 -9.18 -9.29 21.85
CA ARG A 343 -10.55 -9.74 21.50
C ARG A 343 -11.57 -8.61 21.48
N GLN A 344 -11.39 -7.58 22.32
CA GLN A 344 -12.26 -6.40 22.31
C GLN A 344 -11.94 -5.49 21.13
N ILE A 345 -10.66 -5.34 20.76
CA ILE A 345 -10.22 -4.49 19.64
C ILE A 345 -10.56 -5.16 18.30
N PHE A 346 -10.33 -6.47 18.19
CA PHE A 346 -10.51 -7.30 17.01
C PHE A 346 -11.58 -8.39 17.26
N PRO A 347 -12.86 -8.01 17.39
CA PRO A 347 -13.91 -8.98 17.63
C PRO A 347 -14.04 -9.95 16.44
N PRO A 348 -14.49 -11.20 16.66
CA PRO A 348 -14.75 -12.14 15.57
C PRO A 348 -15.99 -11.72 14.76
N SER A 349 -16.16 -12.31 13.57
CA SER A 349 -17.43 -12.26 12.86
C SER A 349 -18.53 -13.01 13.64
N PRO A 350 -19.80 -12.54 13.66
CA PRO A 350 -20.33 -11.39 12.91
C PRO A 350 -20.23 -10.04 13.64
N GLU A 351 -19.68 -10.02 14.87
CA GLU A 351 -19.61 -8.82 15.70
C GLU A 351 -18.76 -7.72 15.05
N ARG A 352 -17.68 -8.10 14.38
CA ARG A 352 -16.82 -7.23 13.58
C ARG A 352 -17.62 -6.40 12.57
N GLU A 353 -18.42 -7.07 11.74
CA GLU A 353 -19.21 -6.43 10.69
C GLU A 353 -20.29 -5.57 11.31
N PHE A 354 -20.99 -6.06 12.33
CA PHE A 354 -22.02 -5.26 13.00
C PHE A 354 -21.45 -4.00 13.63
N ARG A 355 -20.28 -4.04 14.27
CA ARG A 355 -19.64 -2.83 14.79
C ARG A 355 -19.27 -1.86 13.68
N PHE A 356 -18.80 -2.34 12.54
CA PHE A 356 -18.51 -1.51 11.37
C PHE A 356 -19.77 -0.84 10.79
N LEU A 357 -20.87 -1.58 10.63
CA LEU A 357 -22.14 -1.04 10.15
C LEU A 357 -22.71 0.02 11.13
N LYS A 358 -22.64 -0.25 12.44
CA LYS A 358 -23.00 0.72 13.49
C LYS A 358 -22.14 1.98 13.39
N PHE A 359 -20.84 1.83 13.15
CA PHE A 359 -19.91 2.95 12.97
C PHE A 359 -20.26 3.78 11.72
N CYS A 360 -20.59 3.15 10.59
CA CYS A 360 -21.04 3.85 9.37
C CYS A 360 -22.27 4.73 9.63
N LEU A 361 -23.25 4.19 10.37
CA LEU A 361 -24.46 4.92 10.75
C LEU A 361 -24.16 6.05 11.74
N PHE A 362 -23.25 5.83 12.69
CA PHE A 362 -22.78 6.88 13.60
C PHE A 362 -22.11 8.03 12.85
N GLN A 363 -21.25 7.75 11.86
CA GLN A 363 -20.66 8.79 11.02
C GLN A 363 -21.72 9.55 10.20
N SER A 364 -22.77 8.87 9.78
CA SER A 364 -23.91 9.50 9.09
C SER A 364 -24.71 10.41 10.00
N ALA A 365 -24.92 10.02 11.26
CA ALA A 365 -25.54 10.85 12.28
C ALA A 365 -24.67 12.07 12.64
N PHE A 366 -23.35 11.90 12.69
CA PHE A 366 -22.40 13.01 12.93
C PHE A 366 -22.59 14.17 11.93
N LEU A 367 -22.83 13.84 10.65
CA LEU A 367 -23.11 14.83 9.60
C LEU A 367 -24.44 15.57 9.82
N LYS A 368 -25.47 14.89 10.33
CA LYS A 368 -26.82 15.43 10.52
C LYS A 368 -26.97 16.23 11.82
N ASP A 369 -26.43 15.70 12.91
CA ASP A 369 -26.66 16.16 14.27
C ASP A 369 -25.53 17.05 14.82
N ASN A 370 -24.46 17.23 14.05
CA ASN A 370 -23.31 18.09 14.37
C ASN A 370 -22.66 17.77 15.74
N ILE A 371 -22.47 16.47 16.01
CA ILE A 371 -21.83 15.96 17.24
C ILE A 371 -20.36 16.38 17.23
N ARG A 372 -19.94 17.46 17.90
CA ARG A 372 -18.54 17.97 17.83
C ARG A 372 -18.00 18.43 19.18
N PHE A 373 -16.69 18.34 19.36
CA PHE A 373 -15.92 18.90 20.49
C PHE A 373 -15.43 20.33 20.26
N THR A 374 -15.41 20.77 19.00
CA THR A 374 -14.96 22.09 18.58
C THR A 374 -16.04 22.83 17.79
N ASP A 375 -15.99 24.17 17.83
CA ASP A 375 -16.87 25.02 17.04
C ASP A 375 -16.43 25.15 15.56
N GLN A 376 -15.36 24.46 15.15
CA GLN A 376 -14.81 24.58 13.81
C GLN A 376 -15.75 23.95 12.77
N GLN A 377 -16.09 24.75 11.75
CA GLN A 377 -16.80 24.24 10.58
C GLN A 377 -15.86 23.32 9.77
N PRO A 378 -16.40 22.27 9.13
CA PRO A 378 -15.61 21.43 8.25
C PRO A 378 -15.01 22.26 7.12
N ALA A 379 -13.86 21.83 6.60
CA ALA A 379 -13.23 22.46 5.45
C ALA A 379 -14.24 22.56 4.29
N PRO A 380 -14.21 23.65 3.50
CA PRO A 380 -15.12 23.82 2.37
C PRO A 380 -14.96 22.66 1.38
N ASN A 381 -16.09 22.18 0.86
CA ASN A 381 -16.10 21.13 -0.16
C ASN A 381 -15.26 21.56 -1.36
N LEU A 382 -14.26 20.74 -1.71
CA LEU A 382 -13.56 20.89 -2.97
C LEU A 382 -14.53 20.64 -4.13
N PRO A 383 -14.48 21.46 -5.20
CA PRO A 383 -15.32 21.23 -6.36
C PRO A 383 -14.97 19.89 -7.01
N ILE A 384 -16.00 19.13 -7.40
CA ILE A 384 -15.81 17.92 -8.20
C ILE A 384 -15.21 18.32 -9.54
N GLN A 385 -14.05 17.76 -9.89
CA GLN A 385 -13.47 18.01 -11.19
C GLN A 385 -14.34 17.41 -12.30
N VAL A 386 -14.58 18.22 -13.33
CA VAL A 386 -15.35 17.82 -14.51
C VAL A 386 -14.39 17.34 -15.58
N ARG A 387 -14.72 16.20 -16.20
CA ARG A 387 -13.93 15.64 -17.30
C ARG A 387 -13.76 16.65 -18.43
N SER A 388 -12.51 16.84 -18.85
CA SER A 388 -12.19 17.52 -20.09
C SER A 388 -12.20 16.56 -21.30
N GLU A 389 -12.18 17.10 -22.52
CA GLU A 389 -11.96 16.30 -23.73
C GLU A 389 -10.60 15.56 -23.70
N HIS A 390 -9.57 16.22 -23.17
CA HIS A 390 -8.23 15.65 -22.99
C HIS A 390 -8.22 14.47 -22.02
N THR A 391 -8.91 14.60 -20.88
CA THR A 391 -9.09 13.51 -19.92
C THR A 391 -9.83 12.33 -20.52
N SER A 392 -10.85 12.60 -21.34
CA SER A 392 -11.61 11.56 -22.05
C SER A 392 -10.72 10.77 -23.01
N ALA A 393 -9.83 11.46 -23.75
CA ALA A 393 -8.86 10.82 -24.63
C ALA A 393 -7.84 9.97 -23.85
N CYS A 394 -7.32 10.46 -22.73
CA CYS A 394 -6.40 9.72 -21.86
C CYS A 394 -7.02 8.42 -21.34
N ARG A 395 -8.27 8.47 -20.86
CA ARG A 395 -8.99 7.28 -20.39
C ARG A 395 -9.31 6.30 -21.52
N ALA A 396 -9.67 6.77 -22.71
CA ALA A 396 -9.86 5.92 -23.88
C ALA A 396 -8.57 5.15 -24.22
N ALA A 397 -7.41 5.82 -24.17
CA ALA A 397 -6.10 5.20 -24.37
C ALA A 397 -5.85 4.07 -23.38
N VAL A 398 -6.01 4.34 -22.09
CA VAL A 398 -5.78 3.38 -21.02
C VAL A 398 -6.72 2.17 -21.15
N SER A 399 -8.00 2.41 -21.46
CA SER A 399 -8.99 1.35 -21.68
C SER A 399 -8.60 0.45 -22.86
N LEU A 400 -8.21 1.03 -24.00
CA LEU A 400 -7.76 0.29 -25.18
C LEU A 400 -6.48 -0.50 -24.91
N ILE A 401 -5.51 0.09 -24.22
CA ILE A 401 -4.28 -0.59 -23.80
C ILE A 401 -4.60 -1.78 -22.90
N HIS A 402 -5.53 -1.61 -21.95
CA HIS A 402 -5.98 -2.70 -21.09
C HIS A 402 -6.62 -3.84 -21.90
N SER A 403 -7.50 -3.51 -22.85
CA SER A 403 -8.08 -4.50 -23.76
C SER A 403 -7.02 -5.19 -24.62
N PHE A 404 -5.98 -4.47 -25.06
CA PHE A 404 -4.86 -5.04 -25.80
C PHE A 404 -4.07 -6.04 -24.97
N VAL A 405 -3.74 -5.73 -23.72
CA VAL A 405 -3.02 -6.66 -22.83
C VAL A 405 -3.82 -7.97 -22.65
N ALA A 406 -5.15 -7.89 -22.54
CA ALA A 406 -6.01 -9.06 -22.43
C ALA A 406 -6.14 -9.86 -23.75
N LYS A 407 -6.11 -9.17 -24.90
CA LYS A 407 -6.30 -9.76 -26.24
C LYS A 407 -5.31 -9.17 -27.24
N PRO A 408 -4.00 -9.51 -27.15
CA PRO A 408 -2.97 -8.82 -27.91
C PRO A 408 -3.06 -9.11 -29.41
N LEU A 409 -3.73 -10.17 -29.86
CA LEU A 409 -3.86 -10.53 -31.28
C LEU A 409 -5.16 -10.01 -31.93
N ASP A 410 -5.94 -9.18 -31.22
CA ASP A 410 -7.18 -8.62 -31.77
C ASP A 410 -6.91 -7.44 -32.71
N ASP A 411 -7.19 -7.62 -34.01
CA ASP A 411 -6.98 -6.61 -35.05
C ASP A 411 -7.83 -5.35 -34.85
N GLY A 412 -9.03 -5.49 -34.26
CA GLY A 412 -9.93 -4.37 -33.99
C GLY A 412 -9.36 -3.44 -32.93
N ILE A 413 -8.80 -4.00 -31.84
CA ILE A 413 -8.12 -3.25 -30.79
C ILE A 413 -6.85 -2.58 -31.35
N ARG A 414 -6.04 -3.32 -32.12
CA ARG A 414 -4.83 -2.78 -32.76
C ARG A 414 -5.12 -1.61 -33.69
N MET A 415 -6.16 -1.72 -34.52
CA MET A 415 -6.59 -0.62 -35.41
C MET A 415 -7.03 0.61 -34.61
N GLN A 416 -7.74 0.44 -33.50
CA GLN A 416 -8.15 1.55 -32.63
C GLN A 416 -6.96 2.23 -31.97
N LEU A 417 -5.97 1.47 -31.50
CA LEU A 417 -4.73 2.02 -30.95
C LEU A 417 -3.91 2.77 -32.02
N ALA A 418 -3.82 2.26 -33.25
CA ALA A 418 -3.16 2.95 -34.34
C ALA A 418 -3.80 4.32 -34.64
N LYS A 419 -5.13 4.38 -34.71
CA LYS A 419 -5.87 5.66 -34.88
C LYS A 419 -5.61 6.63 -33.73
N LEU A 420 -5.54 6.13 -32.51
CA LEU A 420 -5.25 6.96 -31.34
C LEU A 420 -3.81 7.50 -31.36
N ILE A 421 -2.84 6.70 -31.83
CA ILE A 421 -1.45 7.13 -32.03
C ILE A 421 -1.36 8.24 -33.09
N GLU A 422 -2.10 8.12 -34.20
CA GLU A 422 -2.19 9.18 -35.21
C GLU A 422 -2.80 10.46 -34.62
N ALA A 423 -3.87 10.32 -33.83
CA ALA A 423 -4.53 11.45 -33.16
C ALA A 423 -3.70 12.04 -32.00
N ALA A 424 -2.70 11.33 -31.47
CA ALA A 424 -1.85 11.82 -30.38
C ALA A 424 -1.06 13.09 -30.77
N ALA A 425 -0.90 13.36 -32.06
CA ALA A 425 -0.37 14.63 -32.57
C ALA A 425 -1.23 15.84 -32.20
N GLU A 426 -2.53 15.67 -31.90
CA GLU A 426 -3.40 16.75 -31.42
C GLU A 426 -3.24 17.01 -29.91
N TYR A 427 -2.56 16.10 -29.21
CA TYR A 427 -2.36 16.11 -27.76
C TYR A 427 -0.87 16.18 -27.40
N GLU A 428 -0.09 16.97 -28.15
CA GLU A 428 1.38 16.98 -28.04
C GLU A 428 1.88 17.30 -26.62
N THR A 429 1.14 18.11 -25.87
CA THR A 429 1.49 18.48 -24.50
C THR A 429 0.93 17.51 -23.44
N SER A 430 0.23 16.43 -23.82
CA SER A 430 -0.38 15.50 -22.87
C SER A 430 0.67 14.54 -22.30
N VAL A 431 1.01 14.70 -21.02
CA VAL A 431 1.96 13.81 -20.33
C VAL A 431 1.45 12.37 -20.22
N PRO A 432 0.26 12.09 -19.65
CA PRO A 432 -0.20 10.71 -19.44
C PRO A 432 -0.49 9.98 -20.74
N LEU A 433 -1.05 10.66 -21.76
CA LEU A 433 -1.33 10.03 -23.05
C LEU A 433 -0.03 9.64 -23.77
N ASN A 434 0.92 10.57 -23.90
CA ASN A 434 2.19 10.30 -24.57
C ASN A 434 2.97 9.21 -23.85
N PHE A 435 2.97 9.19 -22.51
CA PHE A 435 3.66 8.16 -21.74
C PHE A 435 3.06 6.77 -21.95
N ASN A 436 1.74 6.63 -21.84
CA ASN A 436 1.05 5.35 -22.02
C ASN A 436 1.22 4.81 -23.45
N LEU A 437 1.11 5.68 -24.46
CA LEU A 437 1.32 5.29 -25.85
C LEU A 437 2.78 4.94 -26.14
N ALA A 438 3.75 5.68 -25.60
CA ALA A 438 5.17 5.39 -25.75
C ALA A 438 5.51 4.00 -25.16
N ARG A 439 4.99 3.69 -23.97
CA ARG A 439 5.18 2.37 -23.36
C ARG A 439 4.45 1.27 -24.13
N TYR A 440 3.30 1.56 -24.73
CA TYR A 440 2.61 0.60 -25.59
C TYR A 440 3.46 0.27 -26.83
N LEU A 441 3.95 1.30 -27.53
CA LEU A 441 4.85 1.16 -28.68
C LEU A 441 6.12 0.40 -28.30
N TRP A 442 6.68 0.70 -27.12
CA TRP A 442 7.81 -0.04 -26.56
C TRP A 442 7.52 -1.53 -26.39
N ALA A 443 6.32 -1.88 -25.89
CA ALA A 443 5.89 -3.25 -25.63
C ALA A 443 5.69 -4.07 -26.92
N ILE A 444 5.32 -3.42 -28.02
CA ILE A 444 5.18 -4.07 -29.35
C ILE A 444 6.44 -3.95 -30.22
N ASP A 445 7.56 -3.53 -29.63
CA ASP A 445 8.87 -3.39 -30.27
C ASP A 445 8.99 -2.30 -31.34
N ASP A 446 8.09 -1.31 -31.36
CA ASP A 446 8.25 -0.08 -32.16
C ASP A 446 9.06 0.97 -31.37
N LYS A 447 10.36 0.68 -31.19
CA LYS A 447 11.30 1.54 -30.45
C LYS A 447 11.40 2.95 -31.05
N PRO A 448 11.56 3.12 -32.38
CA PRO A 448 11.70 4.46 -32.95
C PRO A 448 10.47 5.35 -32.69
N ALA A 449 9.25 4.80 -32.72
CA ALA A 449 8.05 5.57 -32.40
C ALA A 449 7.93 5.85 -30.90
N ALA A 450 8.25 4.87 -30.04
CA ALA A 450 8.27 5.06 -28.59
C ALA A 450 9.23 6.18 -28.17
N ILE A 451 10.45 6.18 -28.71
CA ILE A 451 11.49 7.19 -28.39
C ILE A 451 11.04 8.59 -28.78
N ARG A 452 10.40 8.79 -29.94
CA ARG A 452 9.86 10.11 -30.33
C ARG A 452 8.84 10.66 -29.32
N LEU A 453 7.99 9.80 -28.76
CA LEU A 453 7.03 10.20 -27.74
C LEU A 453 7.70 10.46 -26.39
N PHE A 454 8.71 9.67 -25.99
CA PHE A 454 9.49 9.93 -24.79
C PHE A 454 10.26 11.26 -24.87
N GLU A 455 10.91 11.55 -25.99
CA GLU A 455 11.60 12.83 -26.23
C GLU A 455 10.65 14.01 -26.11
N ARG A 456 9.48 13.92 -26.76
CA ARG A 456 8.43 14.94 -26.66
C ARG A 456 7.96 15.14 -25.22
N LEU A 457 7.75 14.04 -24.48
CA LEU A 457 7.36 14.10 -23.08
C LEU A 457 8.40 14.84 -22.24
N CYS A 458 9.69 14.53 -22.40
CA CYS A 458 10.76 15.21 -21.68
C CYS A 458 10.87 16.71 -22.05
N GLN A 459 10.62 17.07 -23.31
CA GLN A 459 10.60 18.47 -23.76
C GLN A 459 9.44 19.29 -23.17
N THR A 460 8.36 18.60 -22.79
CA THR A 460 7.13 19.22 -22.27
C THR A 460 6.94 19.01 -20.78
N GLU A 461 7.91 18.45 -20.05
CA GLU A 461 7.78 18.05 -18.63
C GLU A 461 7.23 19.18 -17.74
N ALA A 462 7.79 20.39 -17.83
CA ALA A 462 7.42 21.51 -16.97
C ALA A 462 6.03 22.11 -17.25
N GLU A 463 5.55 22.02 -18.49
CA GLU A 463 4.32 22.71 -18.97
C GLU A 463 3.24 21.73 -19.49
N GLY A 464 3.54 20.43 -19.48
CA GLY A 464 2.67 19.39 -20.00
C GLY A 464 1.36 19.28 -19.22
N ARG A 465 0.28 19.03 -19.95
CA ARG A 465 -1.06 18.83 -19.42
C ARG A 465 -1.14 17.47 -18.74
N PHE A 466 -1.59 17.49 -17.50
CA PHE A 466 -1.86 16.30 -16.70
C PHE A 466 -2.91 16.64 -15.65
N ASP A 467 -4.02 15.92 -15.66
CA ASP A 467 -4.99 15.95 -14.57
C ASP A 467 -4.68 14.79 -13.59
N PRO A 468 -4.04 15.06 -12.43
CA PRO A 468 -3.61 14.01 -11.52
C PRO A 468 -4.77 13.21 -10.89
N ALA A 469 -5.98 13.74 -10.90
CA ALA A 469 -7.14 13.09 -10.32
C ALA A 469 -7.87 12.17 -11.30
N LEU A 470 -7.72 12.39 -12.61
CA LEU A 470 -8.54 11.73 -13.63
C LEU A 470 -7.74 10.99 -14.70
N ASP A 471 -6.49 11.40 -14.95
CA ASP A 471 -5.62 10.78 -15.92
C ASP A 471 -4.76 9.68 -15.26
N ASP A 472 -4.80 8.47 -15.82
CA ASP A 472 -4.08 7.30 -15.30
C ASP A 472 -2.79 7.04 -16.10
N ILE A 473 -1.68 6.68 -15.42
CA ILE A 473 -0.53 6.02 -16.06
C ILE A 473 -0.58 4.53 -15.72
N ARG A 474 -0.72 3.67 -16.73
CA ARG A 474 -1.14 2.29 -16.49
C ARG A 474 -0.02 1.44 -15.88
N ILE A 475 -0.28 0.83 -14.72
CA ILE A 475 0.73 0.06 -13.97
C ILE A 475 1.00 -1.38 -14.45
N HIS A 476 0.12 -1.95 -15.27
CA HIS A 476 0.18 -3.36 -15.70
C HIS A 476 0.30 -3.52 -17.22
N LEU A 477 0.94 -2.58 -17.89
CA LEU A 477 1.20 -2.69 -19.32
C LEU A 477 2.39 -3.63 -19.62
N LEU A 478 3.40 -3.63 -18.74
CA LEU A 478 4.57 -4.48 -18.84
C LEU A 478 4.63 -5.43 -17.63
N PRO A 479 5.18 -6.65 -17.78
CA PRO A 479 5.48 -7.51 -16.63
C PRO A 479 6.42 -6.81 -15.64
N VAL A 480 6.23 -7.05 -14.34
CA VAL A 480 7.01 -6.41 -13.25
C VAL A 480 8.54 -6.49 -13.46
N PRO A 481 9.16 -7.62 -13.89
CA PRO A 481 10.61 -7.71 -14.04
C PRO A 481 11.21 -6.75 -15.08
N VAL A 482 10.41 -6.34 -16.07
CA VAL A 482 10.84 -5.47 -17.18
C VAL A 482 10.26 -4.05 -17.06
N GLU A 483 9.53 -3.77 -15.98
CA GLU A 483 9.01 -2.43 -15.71
C GLU A 483 10.16 -1.48 -15.32
N LEU A 484 10.14 -0.27 -15.90
CA LEU A 484 11.13 0.77 -15.66
C LEU A 484 10.58 1.97 -14.90
N THR A 485 9.30 1.93 -14.52
CA THR A 485 8.61 2.98 -13.79
C THR A 485 8.57 2.66 -12.28
N PRO A 486 9.08 3.53 -11.39
CA PRO A 486 9.00 3.32 -9.95
C PRO A 486 7.63 3.73 -9.41
N TYR A 487 6.63 2.83 -9.52
CA TYR A 487 5.23 3.17 -9.23
C TYR A 487 4.96 3.69 -7.82
N GLU A 488 5.61 3.14 -6.79
CA GLU A 488 5.46 3.64 -5.41
C GLU A 488 5.80 5.14 -5.33
N VAL A 489 6.88 5.56 -6.01
CA VAL A 489 7.32 6.97 -6.05
C VAL A 489 6.33 7.81 -6.83
N TYR A 490 5.81 7.29 -7.95
CA TYR A 490 4.79 7.98 -8.74
C TYR A 490 3.51 8.21 -7.94
N PHE A 491 2.96 7.19 -7.30
CA PHE A 491 1.70 7.31 -6.55
C PHE A 491 1.86 8.18 -5.30
N GLY A 492 2.99 8.07 -4.60
CA GLY A 492 3.33 8.99 -3.52
C GLY A 492 3.41 10.45 -4.00
N ALA A 493 4.02 10.70 -5.17
CA ALA A 493 4.07 12.02 -5.77
C ALA A 493 2.68 12.53 -6.19
N LEU A 494 1.84 11.66 -6.75
CA LEU A 494 0.48 11.97 -7.18
C LEU A 494 -0.41 12.35 -6.00
N ALA A 495 -0.40 11.55 -4.94
CA ALA A 495 -1.15 11.81 -3.72
C ALA A 495 -0.70 13.12 -3.06
N HIS A 496 0.60 13.42 -3.08
CA HIS A 496 1.15 14.66 -2.52
C HIS A 496 0.75 15.89 -3.34
N ASP A 497 0.88 15.84 -4.67
CA ASP A 497 0.46 16.95 -5.53
C ASP A 497 -1.04 17.25 -5.38
N LEU A 498 -1.88 16.21 -5.35
CA LEU A 498 -3.32 16.39 -5.13
C LEU A 498 -3.64 16.93 -3.74
N ALA A 499 -3.02 16.40 -2.70
CA ALA A 499 -3.24 16.84 -1.33
C ALA A 499 -2.78 18.29 -1.08
N ASP A 500 -1.75 18.75 -1.79
CA ASP A 500 -1.26 20.12 -1.75
C ASP A 500 -2.10 21.08 -2.63
N GLY A 501 -3.03 20.56 -3.43
CA GLY A 501 -3.81 21.34 -4.40
C GLY A 501 -3.00 21.79 -5.63
N GLU A 502 -1.89 21.12 -5.92
CA GLU A 502 -1.00 21.41 -7.05
C GLU A 502 -1.60 20.91 -8.36
N ALA A 503 -2.46 21.73 -8.97
CA ALA A 503 -3.23 21.38 -10.18
C ALA A 503 -2.37 20.94 -11.39
N ALA A 504 -1.09 21.30 -11.42
CA ALA A 504 -0.16 20.92 -12.50
C ALA A 504 0.63 19.63 -12.22
N ALA A 505 0.43 18.97 -11.07
CA ALA A 505 1.08 17.71 -10.71
C ALA A 505 2.61 17.66 -10.96
N PRO A 506 3.39 18.67 -10.51
CA PRO A 506 4.80 18.79 -10.87
C PRO A 506 5.65 17.62 -10.40
N ARG A 507 5.36 17.03 -9.23
CA ARG A 507 6.13 15.90 -8.70
C ARG A 507 5.84 14.65 -9.50
N ALA A 508 4.57 14.38 -9.78
CA ALA A 508 4.17 13.23 -10.58
C ALA A 508 4.69 13.31 -12.03
N ARG A 509 4.66 14.49 -12.67
CA ARG A 509 5.25 14.70 -14.01
C ARG A 509 6.75 14.42 -14.04
N ARG A 510 7.49 14.83 -13.01
CA ARG A 510 8.93 14.53 -12.90
C ARG A 510 9.23 13.04 -12.86
N VAL A 511 8.42 12.26 -12.13
CA VAL A 511 8.58 10.80 -12.09
C VAL A 511 8.33 10.19 -13.47
N ILE A 512 7.27 10.63 -14.17
CA ILE A 512 6.96 10.17 -15.53
C ILE A 512 8.11 10.51 -16.50
N ALA A 513 8.62 11.75 -16.47
CA ALA A 513 9.74 12.18 -17.30
C ALA A 513 11.03 11.43 -16.97
N ALA A 514 11.30 11.16 -15.69
CA ALA A 514 12.42 10.32 -15.27
C ALA A 514 12.31 8.90 -15.86
N SER A 515 11.11 8.32 -15.86
CA SER A 515 10.87 7.02 -16.47
C SER A 515 11.05 7.05 -18.00
N ALA A 516 10.62 8.11 -18.69
CA ALA A 516 10.90 8.30 -20.12
C ALA A 516 12.41 8.33 -20.40
N HIS A 517 13.19 9.08 -19.61
CA HIS A 517 14.65 9.08 -19.69
C HIS A 517 15.26 7.70 -19.41
N CYS A 518 14.67 6.91 -18.51
CA CYS A 518 15.09 5.53 -18.24
C CYS A 518 14.90 4.62 -19.46
N PHE A 519 13.75 4.72 -20.15
CA PHE A 519 13.50 3.98 -21.40
C PHE A 519 14.47 4.38 -22.51
N MET A 520 14.69 5.69 -22.72
CA MET A 520 15.68 6.18 -23.69
C MET A 520 17.11 5.75 -23.35
N GLY A 521 17.44 5.76 -22.05
CA GLY A 521 18.70 5.23 -21.56
C GLY A 521 18.87 3.77 -21.93
N LEU A 522 17.87 2.92 -21.66
CA LEU A 522 17.91 1.51 -22.02
C LEU A 522 18.09 1.29 -23.53
N ASP A 523 17.38 2.04 -24.37
CA ASP A 523 17.50 1.98 -25.83
C ASP A 523 18.95 2.25 -26.29
N HIS A 524 19.57 3.32 -25.80
CA HIS A 524 20.98 3.61 -26.07
C HIS A 524 21.92 2.48 -25.62
N LEU A 525 21.66 1.86 -24.46
CA LEU A 525 22.48 0.76 -23.97
C LEU A 525 22.33 -0.51 -24.81
N GLN A 526 21.13 -0.77 -25.35
CA GLN A 526 20.89 -1.91 -26.26
C GLN A 526 21.63 -1.76 -27.59
N GLU A 527 21.96 -0.53 -27.99
CA GLU A 527 22.79 -0.22 -29.15
C GLU A 527 24.27 0.05 -28.81
N GLU A 528 24.72 -0.32 -27.60
CA GLU A 528 26.09 -0.12 -27.12
C GLU A 528 26.55 1.36 -27.11
N ARG A 529 25.61 2.32 -27.13
CA ARG A 529 25.87 3.76 -27.04
C ARG A 529 26.01 4.21 -25.58
N TRP A 530 27.02 3.68 -24.89
CA TRP A 530 27.15 3.77 -23.43
C TRP A 530 27.05 5.19 -22.86
N GLN A 531 27.79 6.16 -23.44
CA GLN A 531 27.81 7.53 -22.93
C GLN A 531 26.45 8.24 -23.09
N ALA A 532 25.73 7.98 -24.18
CA ALA A 532 24.38 8.51 -24.37
C ALA A 532 23.38 7.88 -23.39
N GLY A 533 23.52 6.56 -23.15
CA GLY A 533 22.75 5.84 -22.15
C GLY A 533 22.96 6.38 -20.73
N ILE A 534 24.23 6.50 -20.30
CA ILE A 534 24.61 7.07 -19.00
C ILE A 534 24.02 8.47 -18.82
N LYS A 535 24.18 9.35 -19.83
CA LYS A 535 23.63 10.71 -19.78
C LYS A 535 22.11 10.72 -19.58
N SER A 536 21.37 9.86 -20.27
CA SER A 536 19.92 9.77 -20.11
C SER A 536 19.53 9.27 -18.72
N LEU A 537 20.28 8.30 -18.18
CA LEU A 537 20.05 7.78 -16.84
C LEU A 537 20.41 8.78 -15.73
N ASP A 538 21.43 9.62 -15.93
CA ASP A 538 21.75 10.76 -15.05
C ASP A 538 20.61 11.78 -15.03
N GLN A 539 19.99 12.06 -16.19
CA GLN A 539 18.81 12.93 -16.26
C GLN A 539 17.62 12.32 -15.50
N ALA A 540 17.39 11.01 -15.63
CA ALA A 540 16.35 10.32 -14.86
C ALA A 540 16.57 10.45 -13.35
N LEU A 541 17.80 10.22 -12.87
CA LEU A 541 18.14 10.33 -11.44
C LEU A 541 18.17 11.78 -10.93
N THR A 542 18.41 12.76 -11.81
CA THR A 542 18.28 14.18 -11.46
C THR A 542 16.83 14.57 -11.22
N LEU A 543 15.91 14.09 -12.07
CA LEU A 543 14.47 14.36 -11.93
C LEU A 543 13.85 13.57 -10.77
N CYS A 544 14.29 12.33 -10.58
CA CYS A 544 13.79 11.41 -9.56
C CYS A 544 14.96 10.63 -8.94
N PRO A 545 15.57 11.12 -7.84
CA PRO A 545 16.69 10.45 -7.18
C PRO A 545 16.37 9.03 -6.69
N ASP A 546 15.09 8.74 -6.41
CA ASP A 546 14.61 7.43 -5.99
C ASP A 546 14.28 6.47 -7.15
N HIS A 547 14.67 6.82 -8.39
CA HIS A 547 14.38 6.03 -9.59
C HIS A 547 15.26 4.77 -9.70
N PHE A 548 14.94 3.75 -8.90
CA PHE A 548 15.74 2.53 -8.75
C PHE A 548 16.02 1.77 -10.07
N PRO A 549 15.13 1.72 -11.09
CA PRO A 549 15.46 1.07 -12.36
C PRO A 549 16.58 1.81 -13.10
N ALA A 550 16.61 3.14 -13.02
CA ALA A 550 17.63 3.96 -13.67
C ALA A 550 18.97 3.81 -12.96
N ALA A 551 18.98 3.79 -11.62
CA ALA A 551 20.18 3.53 -10.84
C ALA A 551 20.82 2.17 -11.18
N ARG A 552 20.00 1.10 -11.30
CA ARG A 552 20.48 -0.22 -11.73
C ARG A 552 21.13 -0.17 -13.12
N LEU A 553 20.42 0.38 -14.11
CA LEU A 553 20.93 0.46 -15.48
C LEU A 553 22.20 1.29 -15.55
N ARG A 554 22.27 2.38 -14.77
CA ARG A 554 23.44 3.26 -14.72
C ARG A 554 24.66 2.53 -14.18
N ALA A 555 24.53 1.78 -13.08
CA ALA A 555 25.63 1.01 -12.52
C ALA A 555 26.21 0.02 -13.55
N ARG A 556 25.35 -0.68 -14.28
CA ARG A 556 25.76 -1.59 -15.37
C ARG A 556 26.43 -0.86 -16.53
N ALA A 557 25.87 0.29 -16.93
CA ALA A 557 26.38 1.08 -18.04
C ALA A 557 27.76 1.68 -17.75
N LEU A 558 27.99 2.16 -16.52
CA LEU A 558 29.30 2.66 -16.10
C LEU A 558 30.37 1.56 -16.13
N PHE A 559 30.04 0.37 -15.66
CA PHE A 559 30.94 -0.78 -15.74
C PHE A 559 31.24 -1.18 -17.19
N ALA A 560 30.20 -1.28 -18.04
CA ALA A 560 30.36 -1.61 -19.46
C ALA A 560 31.13 -0.53 -20.26
N ALA A 561 31.15 0.71 -19.76
CA ALA A 561 31.89 1.83 -20.34
C ALA A 561 33.29 2.01 -19.74
N ASP A 562 33.81 0.98 -19.03
CA ASP A 562 35.13 0.97 -18.38
C ASP A 562 35.39 2.21 -17.52
N GLN A 563 34.37 2.71 -16.81
CA GLN A 563 34.53 3.84 -15.90
C GLN A 563 35.35 3.43 -14.66
N PRO A 564 35.99 4.40 -13.98
CA PRO A 564 36.76 4.12 -12.76
C PRO A 564 35.99 3.27 -11.75
N PRO A 565 36.60 2.21 -11.17
CA PRO A 565 35.93 1.27 -10.27
C PRO A 565 35.20 1.93 -9.09
N GLU A 566 35.73 3.03 -8.55
CA GLU A 566 35.11 3.79 -7.45
C GLU A 566 33.77 4.39 -7.87
N ILE A 567 33.69 4.95 -9.09
CA ILE A 567 32.47 5.53 -9.64
C ILE A 567 31.42 4.43 -9.90
N VAL A 568 31.87 3.27 -10.36
CA VAL A 568 31.00 2.10 -10.57
C VAL A 568 30.47 1.59 -9.23
N LEU A 569 31.32 1.43 -8.22
CA LEU A 569 30.92 0.98 -6.87
C LEU A 569 29.93 1.94 -6.23
N ASP A 570 30.14 3.25 -6.31
CA ASP A 570 29.19 4.25 -5.81
C ASP A 570 27.81 4.08 -6.46
N ALA A 571 27.78 3.84 -7.77
CA ALA A 571 26.54 3.59 -8.49
C ALA A 571 25.88 2.26 -8.09
N VAL A 572 26.67 1.20 -7.86
CA VAL A 572 26.16 -0.10 -7.36
C VAL A 572 25.55 0.07 -5.97
N TYR A 573 26.26 0.70 -5.04
CA TYR A 573 25.75 0.95 -3.69
C TYR A 573 24.49 1.81 -3.70
N ALA A 574 24.42 2.80 -4.59
CA ALA A 574 23.22 3.60 -4.78
C ALA A 574 22.05 2.74 -5.28
N ALA A 575 22.26 1.90 -6.31
CA ALA A 575 21.21 1.03 -6.84
C ALA A 575 20.71 0.01 -5.79
N VAL A 576 21.61 -0.62 -5.04
CA VAL A 576 21.27 -1.59 -3.98
C VAL A 576 20.56 -0.90 -2.81
N ARG A 577 21.03 0.28 -2.40
CA ARG A 577 20.32 1.06 -1.36
C ARG A 577 18.91 1.43 -1.82
N LEU A 578 18.72 1.79 -3.08
CA LEU A 578 17.40 2.11 -3.59
C LEU A 578 16.51 0.87 -3.65
N TYR A 579 17.01 -0.25 -4.17
CA TYR A 579 16.26 -1.51 -4.22
C TYR A 579 17.19 -2.71 -4.08
N ALA A 580 17.22 -3.27 -2.87
CA ALA A 580 18.23 -4.26 -2.47
C ALA A 580 18.28 -5.55 -3.28
N PRO A 581 17.18 -6.10 -3.82
CA PRO A 581 17.25 -7.27 -4.70
C PRO A 581 18.14 -7.06 -5.94
N HIS A 582 18.44 -5.83 -6.35
CA HIS A 582 19.42 -5.59 -7.41
C HIS A 582 20.84 -6.07 -7.09
N LEU A 583 21.18 -6.31 -5.81
CA LEU A 583 22.46 -6.89 -5.44
C LEU A 583 22.74 -8.21 -6.17
N THR A 584 21.73 -9.07 -6.38
CA THR A 584 21.93 -10.33 -7.09
C THR A 584 22.56 -10.13 -8.47
N GLY A 585 22.05 -9.20 -9.28
CA GLY A 585 22.57 -8.95 -10.61
C GLY A 585 23.78 -8.00 -10.65
N LEU A 586 24.04 -7.25 -9.57
CA LEU A 586 25.14 -6.28 -9.49
C LEU A 586 26.36 -6.83 -8.73
N LEU A 587 26.24 -7.96 -8.02
CA LEU A 587 27.33 -8.54 -7.24
C LEU A 587 28.59 -8.85 -8.08
N PRO A 588 28.50 -9.41 -9.31
CA PRO A 588 29.70 -9.65 -10.13
C PRO A 588 30.45 -8.36 -10.45
N ILE A 589 29.71 -7.31 -10.81
CA ILE A 589 30.28 -5.99 -11.11
C ILE A 589 30.99 -5.43 -9.88
N ALA A 590 30.34 -5.49 -8.72
CA ALA A 590 30.89 -4.97 -7.48
C ALA A 590 32.15 -5.74 -7.04
N ALA A 591 32.12 -7.07 -7.12
CA ALA A 591 33.25 -7.93 -6.78
C ALA A 591 34.45 -7.63 -7.69
N THR A 592 34.25 -7.50 -9.00
CA THR A 592 35.32 -7.12 -9.94
C THR A 592 35.91 -5.74 -9.65
N CYS A 593 35.07 -4.75 -9.34
CA CYS A 593 35.55 -3.40 -9.01
C CYS A 593 36.39 -3.42 -7.72
N HIS A 594 35.93 -4.09 -6.67
CA HIS A 594 36.68 -4.26 -5.42
C HIS A 594 38.01 -4.99 -5.62
N GLN A 595 38.03 -6.05 -6.42
CA GLN A 595 39.26 -6.74 -6.80
C GLN A 595 40.25 -5.82 -7.52
N THR A 596 39.75 -4.95 -8.40
CA THR A 596 40.59 -3.97 -9.12
C THR A 596 41.18 -2.91 -8.19
N LEU A 597 40.49 -2.61 -7.08
CA LEU A 597 40.94 -1.66 -6.05
C LEU A 597 41.75 -2.31 -4.92
N ASP A 598 42.02 -3.61 -5.01
CA ASP A 598 42.60 -4.41 -3.91
C ASP A 598 41.79 -4.34 -2.59
N ASP A 599 40.48 -4.05 -2.66
CA ASP A 599 39.55 -4.01 -1.51
C ASP A 599 38.81 -5.35 -1.33
N ASP A 600 39.59 -6.36 -0.95
CA ASP A 600 39.07 -7.70 -0.71
C ASP A 600 38.07 -7.77 0.45
N ALA A 601 38.18 -6.87 1.44
CA ALA A 601 37.25 -6.78 2.55
C ALA A 601 35.87 -6.26 2.09
N GLY A 602 35.84 -5.24 1.22
CA GLY A 602 34.62 -4.73 0.60
C GLY A 602 33.92 -5.77 -0.27
N ALA A 603 34.67 -6.54 -1.07
CA ALA A 603 34.11 -7.65 -1.84
C ALA A 603 33.48 -8.72 -0.93
N LEU A 604 34.21 -9.16 0.10
CA LEU A 604 33.70 -10.16 1.04
C LEU A 604 32.44 -9.69 1.76
N ALA A 605 32.37 -8.41 2.15
CA ALA A 605 31.19 -7.85 2.82
C ALA A 605 29.94 -7.95 1.93
N LEU A 606 30.04 -7.58 0.66
CA LEU A 606 28.93 -7.67 -0.29
C LEU A 606 28.52 -9.12 -0.58
N VAL A 607 29.50 -10.01 -0.79
CA VAL A 607 29.23 -11.44 -0.99
C VAL A 607 28.52 -12.02 0.23
N LYS A 608 28.97 -11.68 1.44
CA LYS A 608 28.35 -12.12 2.70
C LYS A 608 26.92 -11.62 2.83
N SER A 609 26.66 -10.34 2.56
CA SER A 609 25.30 -9.78 2.55
C SER A 609 24.39 -10.51 1.56
N TRP A 610 24.88 -10.76 0.34
CA TRP A 610 24.12 -11.50 -0.67
C TRP A 610 23.84 -12.94 -0.24
N CYS A 611 24.82 -13.66 0.31
CA CYS A 611 24.65 -15.03 0.81
C CYS A 611 23.60 -15.12 1.93
N TYR A 612 23.60 -14.17 2.87
CA TYR A 612 22.57 -14.11 3.91
C TYR A 612 21.19 -13.86 3.30
N PHE A 613 21.06 -12.88 2.41
CA PHE A 613 19.82 -12.60 1.70
C PHE A 613 19.30 -13.83 0.94
N ALA A 614 20.14 -14.45 0.11
CA ALA A 614 19.76 -15.63 -0.67
C ALA A 614 19.38 -16.85 0.18
N SER A 615 19.99 -17.01 1.36
CA SER A 615 19.70 -18.15 2.25
C SER A 615 18.51 -17.96 3.18
N ARG A 616 18.04 -16.72 3.38
CA ARG A 616 16.93 -16.37 4.28
C ARG A 616 15.64 -15.99 3.53
N VAL A 617 15.72 -15.75 2.23
CA VAL A 617 14.58 -15.41 1.38
C VAL A 617 14.18 -16.59 0.52
N ARG A 618 12.92 -17.00 0.62
CA ARG A 618 12.29 -18.02 -0.22
C ARG A 618 11.38 -17.36 -1.25
N TRP A 619 11.59 -17.65 -2.52
CA TRP A 619 10.74 -17.21 -3.63
C TRP A 619 9.76 -18.34 -3.97
N LEU A 620 8.46 -18.14 -3.77
CA LEU A 620 7.46 -19.14 -4.19
C LEU A 620 7.37 -19.26 -5.71
N ASN A 621 7.70 -18.19 -6.42
CA ASN A 621 7.91 -18.16 -7.86
C ASN A 621 9.37 -17.77 -8.16
N PRO A 622 10.28 -18.72 -8.39
CA PRO A 622 11.70 -18.45 -8.62
C PRO A 622 11.97 -17.55 -9.85
N GLU A 623 11.07 -17.55 -10.84
CA GLU A 623 11.20 -16.72 -12.04
C GLU A 623 11.11 -15.21 -11.76
N GLU A 624 10.58 -14.83 -10.59
CA GLU A 624 10.54 -13.42 -10.16
C GLU A 624 11.92 -12.87 -9.78
N HIS A 625 12.88 -13.75 -9.44
CA HIS A 625 14.22 -13.35 -9.03
C HIS A 625 15.28 -14.37 -9.48
N PRO A 626 15.54 -14.47 -10.78
CA PRO A 626 16.56 -15.38 -11.30
C PRO A 626 17.94 -14.98 -10.78
N ILE A 627 18.75 -15.99 -10.42
CA ILE A 627 20.14 -15.80 -10.01
C ILE A 627 21.05 -16.15 -11.20
N PRO A 628 21.75 -15.18 -11.80
CA PRO A 628 22.67 -15.43 -12.92
C PRO A 628 23.88 -16.30 -12.52
N ASP A 629 24.43 -17.04 -13.48
CA ASP A 629 25.64 -17.86 -13.29
C ASP A 629 26.85 -17.01 -12.87
N GLU A 630 26.93 -15.78 -13.37
CA GLU A 630 27.98 -14.83 -13.01
C GLU A 630 27.95 -14.48 -11.52
N THR A 631 26.76 -14.46 -10.91
CA THR A 631 26.59 -14.22 -9.47
C THR A 631 27.15 -15.38 -8.66
N TRP A 632 26.88 -16.63 -9.06
CA TRP A 632 27.48 -17.81 -8.43
C TRP A 632 29.00 -17.82 -8.59
N ASN A 633 29.51 -17.45 -9.77
CA ASN A 633 30.94 -17.36 -10.04
C ASN A 633 31.62 -16.27 -9.17
N ALA A 634 30.95 -15.14 -8.93
CA ALA A 634 31.46 -14.08 -8.06
C ALA A 634 31.53 -14.48 -6.58
N VAL A 635 30.65 -15.37 -6.13
CA VAL A 635 30.59 -15.85 -4.74
C VAL A 635 31.61 -16.95 -4.46
N THR A 636 31.83 -17.84 -5.43
CA THR A 636 32.66 -19.05 -5.29
C THR A 636 34.02 -18.81 -4.63
N PRO A 637 34.81 -17.76 -4.99
CA PRO A 637 36.12 -17.50 -4.40
C PRO A 637 36.10 -17.12 -2.91
N TYR A 638 34.93 -16.81 -2.34
CA TYR A 638 34.79 -16.31 -0.97
C TYR A 638 34.11 -17.33 -0.04
N LEU A 639 33.68 -18.50 -0.55
CA LEU A 639 32.89 -19.47 0.22
C LEU A 639 33.59 -19.97 1.49
N ASP A 640 34.91 -20.17 1.43
CA ASP A 640 35.74 -20.62 2.56
C ASP A 640 35.94 -19.55 3.63
N ARG A 641 35.59 -18.29 3.32
CA ARG A 641 35.70 -17.12 4.19
C ARG A 641 34.35 -16.69 4.78
N LEU A 642 33.26 -17.34 4.37
CA LEU A 642 31.94 -17.14 4.97
C LEU A 642 31.84 -17.91 6.31
N PRO A 643 30.92 -17.51 7.20
CA PRO A 643 30.54 -18.32 8.35
C PRO A 643 30.17 -19.76 7.91
N GLY A 644 30.60 -20.76 8.66
CA GLY A 644 30.57 -22.16 8.20
C GLY A 644 29.16 -22.68 7.91
N GLY A 645 28.17 -22.29 8.73
CA GLY A 645 26.77 -22.63 8.52
C GLY A 645 26.16 -21.88 7.33
N LEU A 646 26.58 -20.64 7.09
CA LEU A 646 26.18 -19.90 5.88
C LEU A 646 26.77 -20.53 4.61
N ALA A 647 28.09 -20.80 4.61
CA ALA A 647 28.80 -21.42 3.49
C ALA A 647 28.17 -22.75 3.06
N ALA A 648 27.77 -23.58 4.04
CA ALA A 648 27.17 -24.88 3.79
C ALA A 648 25.79 -24.81 3.09
N LYS A 649 25.07 -23.70 3.21
CA LYS A 649 23.75 -23.51 2.57
C LYS A 649 23.86 -23.16 1.07
N ILE A 650 24.96 -22.52 0.66
CA ILE A 650 25.09 -21.96 -0.69
C ILE A 650 25.07 -23.02 -1.81
N PRO A 651 25.80 -24.15 -1.70
CA PRO A 651 25.77 -25.19 -2.73
C PRO A 651 24.38 -25.81 -2.94
N ALA A 652 23.60 -25.98 -1.87
CA ALA A 652 22.24 -26.48 -1.95
C ALA A 652 21.32 -25.49 -2.69
N LEU A 653 21.42 -24.19 -2.35
CA LEU A 653 20.67 -23.14 -3.05
C LEU A 653 20.98 -23.10 -4.54
N GLN A 654 22.25 -23.32 -4.93
CA GLN A 654 22.66 -23.36 -6.33
C GLN A 654 22.06 -24.57 -7.07
N GLN A 655 22.02 -25.74 -6.43
CA GLN A 655 21.42 -26.96 -7.01
C GLN A 655 19.90 -26.83 -7.19
N ASP A 656 19.23 -26.15 -6.26
CA ASP A 656 17.78 -25.94 -6.26
C ASP A 656 17.34 -24.71 -7.09
N GLY A 657 18.26 -24.10 -7.84
CA GLY A 657 17.97 -22.94 -8.69
C GLY A 657 17.53 -21.68 -7.93
N GLY A 658 17.95 -21.51 -6.67
CA GLY A 658 17.66 -20.31 -5.87
C GLY A 658 16.42 -20.39 -4.98
N GLY A 659 15.97 -21.58 -4.56
CA GLY A 659 14.99 -21.72 -3.49
C GLY A 659 13.85 -22.71 -3.70
N VAL A 660 13.94 -23.62 -4.68
CA VAL A 660 12.95 -24.70 -4.85
C VAL A 660 13.25 -25.86 -3.91
N ILE A 661 12.93 -25.70 -2.61
CA ILE A 661 12.76 -26.87 -1.76
C ILE A 661 11.33 -27.36 -1.94
N LYS A 662 11.17 -28.49 -2.65
CA LYS A 662 9.91 -29.25 -2.63
C LYS A 662 9.66 -29.71 -1.19
N SER A 663 8.44 -29.46 -0.74
CA SER A 663 7.82 -29.82 0.56
C SER A 663 8.47 -30.97 1.33
#